data_AF-A0A7Y4V9U4-F1
#
_entry.id   AF-A0A7Y4V9U4-F1
#
_cell.length_a   1.000
_cell.length_b   1.000
_cell.length_c   1.000
_cell.angle_alpha   90.00
_cell.angle_beta   90.00
_cell.angle_gamma   90.00
#
_symmetry.space_group_name_H-M   'P 1'
#
loop_
_entity.id
_entity.type
_entity.pdbx_description
1 polymer ?
#
loop_
_entity_poly.entity_id
_entity_poly.type
_entity_poly.pdbx_seq_one_letter_code
_entity_poly.pdbx_strand_id
1 'polypeptide(L)'
;MALSLHQAAQYQKALPIFIDLSEKFRVKRNISDYALCQLKIADIIRNYGGVNTAIELLTTNEKVMEVGLERPTLTLAYNYIAKAEALYTALRLTEFKEAILRSISIKKQMLLPEKYLAEDYLHLARYYKELPNQNDSCYYWLLKSLRLAKSDKSFSIYILPRIYNLLGYYYHPASNAYFNNKRDSLMRHYALSRRYYDSAMTVFKKQPLPDQLMEGKIYHNLGNSYSNEAGVDNKIELIHYAISYYRRSLNAIEKLGSPSDLTQKDWVIGRAYERLKLYDSAILQFQKGISRLIPEFEKQDFRLPPPLQPTLNDARLISLVTNKANNFYNKYKAHKDVSDLLSAFLHYEFLLKFNHYLLSQSQHEQETTHWNYLYGSNAYQRLVISAYELLDKNEDMSYLIKSYGLLTSGKYAWLNRNDIEPVLGNSISSSVLKEEIKLVKLNIIKSIPDLTEAKINSILPVIPMNVTAPSLAQIHLADQILDTLSVKGLQRELRKENEVLIDFYVWNQDLYSIIISGRDFKVMKQRIPKNFGSTIWEQKRNLLTSTPNEYARISNTIYLETLDSVLRVVPKESSGLIICPDASLQGIPWDALVTDTVNAKSFKGLNYLLNRFAIRTVLSPRHLIAKNRKAGAFLGVAPDFSNSKKFSSIPFSTALVKTKASEYGGKFSNVLPVDTLNVNVFHIASHVVNDSLRPYRSALYFNDTDSVTISELSTSMIHPTLAILNGCQTGNGTYYQSEGTISFARAFYRMGAESVLMTLWSVDDKTTADLLDSFYKEMEDESPLDISLREAKVDFIRNAPTDELANPYYWAGLQLSGKADPIHETDHSWIILTGISCIAIFFFATYSLKRKKSKRLVERV
;
A
#
# COMPACT_ATOMS: atom_id res chain seq x y z
N MET A 1 -19.12 18.43 40.90
CA MET A 1 -19.88 18.87 39.71
C MET A 1 -19.17 18.53 38.39
N ALA A 2 -18.02 19.13 38.06
CA ALA A 2 -17.33 18.89 36.78
C ALA A 2 -17.03 17.40 36.50
N LEU A 3 -16.58 16.67 37.51
CA LEU A 3 -16.38 15.21 37.43
C LEU A 3 -17.66 14.44 37.09
N SER A 4 -18.81 14.84 37.65
CA SER A 4 -20.11 14.23 37.37
C SER A 4 -20.58 14.54 35.95
N LEU A 5 -20.37 15.77 35.48
CA LEU A 5 -20.64 16.16 34.09
C LEU A 5 -19.77 15.37 33.10
N HIS A 6 -18.48 15.20 33.42
CA HIS A 6 -17.57 14.38 32.62
C HIS A 6 -17.99 12.91 32.59
N GLN A 7 -18.39 12.34 33.73
CA GLN A 7 -18.87 10.95 33.81
C GLN A 7 -20.13 10.73 32.96
N ALA A 8 -20.99 11.75 32.86
CA ALA A 8 -22.18 11.75 32.00
C ALA A 8 -21.87 12.10 30.53
N ALA A 9 -20.60 12.16 30.13
CA ALA A 9 -20.14 12.63 28.82
C ALA A 9 -20.61 14.05 28.42
N GLN A 10 -21.03 14.88 29.37
CA GLN A 10 -21.45 16.27 29.13
C GLN A 10 -20.23 17.20 29.02
N TYR A 11 -19.34 16.89 28.08
CA TYR A 11 -18.05 17.56 27.93
C TYR A 11 -18.16 19.05 27.64
N GLN A 12 -19.25 19.48 26.97
CA GLN A 12 -19.53 20.89 26.71
C GLN A 12 -19.66 21.71 28.00
N LYS A 13 -20.23 21.12 29.05
CA LYS A 13 -20.35 21.76 30.36
C LYS A 13 -19.13 21.52 31.24
N ALA A 14 -18.48 20.38 31.08
CA ALA A 14 -17.36 19.97 31.93
C ALA A 14 -16.04 20.67 31.57
N LEU A 15 -15.73 20.81 30.27
CA LEU A 15 -14.45 21.33 29.80
C LEU A 15 -14.17 22.77 30.30
N PRO A 16 -15.09 23.75 30.17
CA PRO A 16 -14.83 25.11 30.66
C PRO A 16 -14.50 25.14 32.16
N ILE A 17 -15.15 24.28 32.95
CA ILE A 17 -14.93 24.19 34.40
C ILE A 17 -13.55 23.59 34.71
N PHE A 18 -13.13 22.53 34.01
CA PHE A 18 -11.79 21.97 34.21
C PHE A 18 -10.68 22.94 33.82
N ILE A 19 -10.89 23.77 32.80
CA ILE A 19 -9.92 24.78 32.37
C ILE A 19 -9.73 25.84 33.46
N ASP A 20 -10.84 26.41 33.95
CA ASP A 20 -10.80 27.41 35.01
C ASP A 20 -10.20 26.86 36.31
N LEU A 21 -10.56 25.62 36.68
CA LEU A 21 -9.98 24.95 37.83
C LEU A 21 -8.49 24.65 37.65
N SER A 22 -8.07 24.20 36.46
CA SER A 22 -6.66 23.93 36.16
C SER A 22 -5.79 25.15 36.42
N GLU A 23 -6.20 26.33 35.92
CA GLU A 23 -5.47 27.57 36.17
C GLU A 23 -5.43 27.94 37.65
N LYS A 24 -6.57 27.82 38.35
CA LYS A 24 -6.64 28.08 39.80
C LYS A 24 -5.71 27.16 40.60
N PHE A 25 -5.68 25.87 40.27
CA PHE A 25 -4.82 24.91 40.96
C PHE A 25 -3.34 25.07 40.61
N ARG A 26 -3.03 25.45 39.37
CA ARG A 26 -1.68 25.81 38.92
C ARG A 26 -1.13 26.98 39.75
N VAL A 27 -1.89 28.07 39.84
CA VAL A 27 -1.51 29.26 40.64
C VAL A 27 -1.34 28.92 42.11
N LYS A 28 -2.23 28.08 42.66
CA LYS A 28 -2.16 27.61 44.06
C LYS A 28 -1.11 26.52 44.31
N ARG A 29 -0.36 26.09 43.28
CA ARG A 29 0.61 24.98 43.33
C ARG A 29 0.01 23.66 43.88
N ASN A 30 -1.28 23.43 43.66
CA ASN A 30 -1.94 22.16 43.99
C ASN A 30 -1.76 21.18 42.81
N ILE A 31 -0.66 20.43 42.85
CA ILE A 31 -0.21 19.55 41.76
C ILE A 31 -1.22 18.41 41.51
N SER A 32 -1.81 17.84 42.56
CA SER A 32 -2.76 16.72 42.46
C SER A 32 -4.04 17.10 41.72
N ASP A 33 -4.67 18.23 42.11
CA ASP A 33 -5.91 18.68 41.48
C ASP A 33 -5.66 19.30 40.10
N TYR A 34 -4.51 19.96 39.91
CA TYR A 34 -4.05 20.37 38.58
C TYR A 34 -3.93 19.17 37.64
N ALA A 35 -3.23 18.12 38.07
CA ALA A 35 -3.01 16.93 37.26
C ALA A 35 -4.30 16.18 36.95
N LEU A 36 -5.26 16.17 37.88
CA LEU A 36 -6.61 15.64 37.63
C LEU A 36 -7.35 16.46 36.56
N CYS A 37 -7.25 17.78 36.59
CA CYS A 37 -7.83 18.63 35.56
C CYS A 37 -7.19 18.37 34.19
N GLN A 38 -5.86 18.31 34.12
CA GLN A 38 -5.12 18.03 32.87
C GLN A 38 -5.50 16.67 32.27
N LEU A 39 -5.60 15.63 33.11
CA LEU A 39 -6.08 14.31 32.70
C LEU A 39 -7.47 14.38 32.08
N LYS A 40 -8.42 15.07 32.72
CA LYS A 40 -9.80 15.17 32.23
C LYS A 40 -9.92 16.02 30.98
N ILE A 41 -9.09 17.06 30.86
CA ILE A 41 -8.98 17.86 29.64
C ILE A 41 -8.44 17.01 28.49
N ALA A 42 -7.38 16.24 28.71
CA ALA A 42 -6.81 15.35 27.69
C ALA A 42 -7.81 14.28 27.22
N ASP A 43 -8.58 13.69 28.13
CA ASP A 43 -9.64 12.72 27.77
C ASP A 43 -10.74 13.36 26.92
N ILE A 44 -11.16 14.59 27.26
CA ILE A 44 -12.11 15.36 26.44
C ILE A 44 -11.51 15.65 25.05
N ILE A 45 -10.27 16.13 24.98
CA ILE A 45 -9.58 16.43 23.71
C ILE A 45 -9.49 15.18 22.83
N ARG A 46 -9.12 14.03 23.41
CA ARG A 46 -9.10 12.73 22.73
C ARG A 46 -10.47 12.40 22.12
N ASN A 47 -11.55 12.60 22.88
CA ASN A 47 -12.92 12.37 22.42
C ASN A 47 -13.39 13.36 21.33
N TYR A 48 -12.71 14.50 21.14
CA TYR A 48 -12.95 15.43 20.02
C TYR A 48 -11.97 15.24 18.84
N GLY A 49 -11.18 14.17 18.84
CA GLY A 49 -10.30 13.78 17.75
C GLY A 49 -8.83 14.18 17.92
N GLY A 50 -8.45 14.85 19.01
CA GLY A 50 -7.07 15.28 19.28
C GLY A 50 -6.25 14.19 19.96
N VAL A 51 -6.12 13.03 19.33
CA VAL A 51 -5.53 11.85 19.94
C VAL A 51 -4.06 12.06 20.26
N ASN A 52 -3.28 12.61 19.33
CA ASN A 52 -1.84 12.85 19.55
C ASN A 52 -1.61 13.97 20.57
N THR A 53 -2.41 15.02 20.49
CA THR A 53 -2.44 16.11 21.47
C THR A 53 -2.76 15.59 22.88
N ALA A 54 -3.72 14.68 23.01
CA ALA A 54 -4.03 14.05 24.29
C ALA A 54 -2.87 13.20 24.81
N ILE A 55 -2.20 12.43 23.95
CA ILE A 55 -1.00 11.65 24.33
C ILE A 55 0.10 12.58 24.86
N GLU A 56 0.36 13.70 24.19
CA GLU A 56 1.36 14.69 24.59
C GLU A 56 1.00 15.35 25.93
N LEU A 57 -0.26 15.76 26.11
CA LEU A 57 -0.74 16.31 27.38
C LEU A 57 -0.59 15.31 28.52
N LEU A 58 -0.99 14.05 28.31
CA LEU A 58 -0.89 13.00 29.32
C LEU A 58 0.57 12.64 29.65
N THR A 59 1.47 12.72 28.67
CA THR A 59 2.92 12.53 28.86
C THR A 59 3.55 13.70 29.61
N THR A 60 3.08 14.93 29.37
CA THR A 60 3.51 16.11 30.12
C THR A 60 3.01 16.04 31.56
N ASN A 61 1.74 15.66 31.74
CA ASN A 61 1.11 15.52 33.04
C ASN A 61 1.77 14.41 33.89
N GLU A 62 2.21 13.32 33.26
CA GLU A 62 3.04 12.27 33.85
C GLU A 62 4.32 12.86 34.47
N LYS A 63 5.10 13.61 33.68
CA LYS A 63 6.34 14.26 34.17
C LYS A 63 6.08 15.22 35.33
N VAL A 64 5.00 16.01 35.26
CA VAL A 64 4.62 16.95 36.33
C VAL A 64 4.33 16.19 37.63
N MET A 65 3.63 15.06 37.57
CA MET A 65 3.32 14.25 38.74
C MET A 65 4.55 13.49 39.27
N GLU A 66 5.42 12.99 38.39
CA GLU A 66 6.64 12.26 38.80
C GLU A 66 7.66 13.18 39.47
N VAL A 67 7.79 14.43 39.00
CA VAL A 67 8.67 15.43 39.62
C VAL A 67 8.02 16.07 40.85
N GLY A 68 6.70 16.27 40.82
CA GLY A 68 5.99 17.08 41.79
C GLY A 68 5.39 16.33 42.99
N LEU A 69 5.35 15.00 42.98
CA LEU A 69 4.73 14.19 44.04
C LEU A 69 5.75 13.20 44.61
N GLU A 70 5.88 13.19 45.94
CA GLU A 70 6.83 12.32 46.66
C GLU A 70 6.46 10.82 46.62
N ARG A 71 5.20 10.50 46.31
CA ARG A 71 4.70 9.12 46.26
C ARG A 71 3.76 8.90 45.07
N PRO A 72 3.71 7.68 44.51
CA PRO A 72 2.76 7.34 43.46
C PRO A 72 1.32 7.60 43.91
N THR A 73 0.52 8.23 43.04
CA THR A 73 -0.88 8.57 43.34
C THR A 73 -1.85 7.81 42.44
N LEU A 74 -3.09 7.69 42.91
CA LEU A 74 -4.17 7.12 42.11
C LEU A 74 -4.43 7.95 40.84
N THR A 75 -4.23 9.28 40.89
CA THR A 75 -4.30 10.19 39.74
C THR A 75 -3.25 9.84 38.68
N LEU A 76 -2.01 9.51 39.08
CA LEU A 76 -0.97 9.05 38.16
C LEU A 76 -1.37 7.72 37.50
N ALA A 77 -1.92 6.77 38.27
CA ALA A 77 -2.42 5.51 37.70
C ALA A 77 -3.56 5.74 36.69
N TYR A 78 -4.48 6.66 36.96
CA TYR A 78 -5.54 7.04 36.02
C TYR A 78 -5.01 7.78 34.79
N ASN A 79 -3.93 8.56 34.92
CA ASN A 79 -3.28 9.22 33.78
C ASN A 79 -2.74 8.19 32.79
N TYR A 80 -2.12 7.12 33.29
CA TYR A 80 -1.67 5.99 32.46
C TYR A 80 -2.84 5.25 31.79
N ILE A 81 -4.00 5.11 32.44
CA ILE A 81 -5.20 4.53 31.80
C ILE A 81 -5.73 5.45 30.68
N ALA A 82 -5.83 6.75 30.92
CA ALA A 82 -6.22 7.71 29.88
C ALA A 82 -5.22 7.70 28.71
N LYS A 83 -3.91 7.59 29.00
CA LYS A 83 -2.83 7.48 28.01
C LYS A 83 -2.98 6.20 27.21
N ALA A 84 -3.29 5.08 27.88
CA ALA A 84 -3.59 3.82 27.23
C ALA A 84 -4.79 3.95 26.27
N GLU A 85 -5.88 4.60 26.66
CA GLU A 85 -7.02 4.83 25.75
C GLU A 85 -6.66 5.68 24.53
N ALA A 86 -5.82 6.70 24.71
CA ALA A 86 -5.31 7.51 23.59
C ALA A 86 -4.40 6.70 22.66
N LEU A 87 -3.44 5.94 23.21
CA LEU A 87 -2.53 5.08 22.46
C LEU A 87 -3.26 3.97 21.70
N TYR A 88 -4.31 3.38 22.29
CA TYR A 88 -5.17 2.42 21.59
C TYR A 88 -5.90 3.08 20.41
N THR A 89 -6.38 4.30 20.59
CA THR A 89 -7.05 5.06 19.50
C THR A 89 -6.07 5.39 18.37
N ALA A 90 -4.79 5.61 18.70
CA ALA A 90 -3.69 5.83 17.76
C ALA A 90 -3.06 4.54 17.20
N LEU A 91 -3.61 3.36 17.49
CA LEU A 91 -3.08 2.05 17.07
C LEU A 91 -1.65 1.73 17.55
N ARG A 92 -1.15 2.41 18.59
CA ARG A 92 0.18 2.21 19.19
C ARG A 92 0.13 1.10 20.24
N LEU A 93 -0.11 -0.14 19.80
CA LEU A 93 -0.45 -1.29 20.67
C LEU A 93 0.65 -1.67 21.68
N THR A 94 1.93 -1.52 21.34
CA THR A 94 3.04 -1.80 22.26
C THR A 94 3.02 -0.84 23.44
N GLU A 95 3.00 0.46 23.16
CA GLU A 95 2.95 1.51 24.18
C GLU A 95 1.64 1.48 24.97
N PHE A 96 0.53 1.11 24.32
CA PHE A 96 -0.75 0.87 24.96
C PHE A 96 -0.63 -0.17 26.09
N LYS A 97 0.03 -1.31 25.83
CA LYS A 97 0.26 -2.34 26.84
C LYS A 97 1.12 -1.83 27.99
N GLU A 98 2.20 -1.13 27.66
CA GLU A 98 3.13 -0.59 28.65
C GLU A 98 2.44 0.38 29.62
N ALA A 99 1.60 1.27 29.09
CA ALA A 99 0.82 2.21 29.91
C ALA A 99 -0.10 1.47 30.90
N ILE A 100 -0.76 0.38 30.47
CA ILE A 100 -1.60 -0.43 31.37
C ILE A 100 -0.76 -1.08 32.47
N LEU A 101 0.38 -1.66 32.12
CA LEU A 101 1.27 -2.32 33.09
C LEU A 101 1.82 -1.33 34.12
N ARG A 102 2.11 -0.08 33.70
CA ARG A 102 2.49 1.01 34.61
C ARG A 102 1.37 1.35 35.59
N SER A 103 0.12 1.47 35.12
CA SER A 103 -1.04 1.70 36.02
C SER A 103 -1.20 0.59 37.06
N ILE A 104 -1.09 -0.68 36.64
CA ILE A 104 -1.15 -1.85 37.55
C ILE A 104 -0.03 -1.79 38.58
N SER A 105 1.20 -1.48 38.15
CA SER A 105 2.37 -1.38 39.03
C SER A 105 2.15 -0.34 40.12
N ILE A 106 1.69 0.87 39.76
CA ILE A 106 1.40 1.96 40.69
C ILE A 106 0.32 1.54 41.70
N LYS A 107 -0.80 0.98 41.24
CA LYS A 107 -1.91 0.54 42.12
C LYS A 107 -1.46 -0.52 43.12
N LYS A 108 -0.55 -1.42 42.72
CA LYS A 108 0.06 -2.43 43.61
C LYS A 108 1.01 -1.82 44.62
N GLN A 109 1.86 -0.86 44.21
CA GLN A 109 2.75 -0.14 45.13
C GLN A 109 1.96 0.63 46.20
N MET A 110 0.77 1.13 45.84
CA MET A 110 -0.16 1.78 46.75
C MET A 110 -0.96 0.81 47.64
N LEU A 111 -0.76 -0.51 47.50
CA LEU A 111 -1.49 -1.56 48.22
C LEU A 111 -3.02 -1.45 48.09
N LEU A 112 -3.51 -0.99 46.92
CA LEU A 112 -4.95 -0.86 46.68
C LEU A 112 -5.61 -2.24 46.56
N PRO A 113 -6.85 -2.41 47.04
CA PRO A 113 -7.61 -3.65 46.85
C PRO A 113 -7.73 -4.03 45.37
N GLU A 114 -7.75 -5.34 45.06
CA GLU A 114 -7.77 -5.82 43.66
C GLU A 114 -8.92 -5.26 42.82
N LYS A 115 -10.03 -4.82 43.42
CA LYS A 115 -11.15 -4.20 42.70
C LYS A 115 -10.73 -2.99 41.84
N TYR A 116 -9.68 -2.27 42.23
CA TYR A 116 -9.14 -1.13 41.47
C TYR A 116 -8.42 -1.56 40.17
N LEU A 117 -8.16 -2.86 39.99
CA LEU A 117 -7.54 -3.44 38.79
C LEU A 117 -8.56 -3.86 37.72
N ALA A 118 -9.87 -3.77 38.01
CA ALA A 118 -10.90 -4.24 37.10
C ALA A 118 -10.85 -3.52 35.73
N GLU A 119 -10.59 -2.21 35.73
CA GLU A 119 -10.43 -1.42 34.50
C GLU A 119 -9.14 -1.75 33.75
N ASP A 120 -8.02 -1.92 34.46
CA ASP A 120 -6.75 -2.34 33.85
C ASP A 120 -6.88 -3.69 33.15
N TYR A 121 -7.56 -4.65 33.78
CA TYR A 121 -7.80 -5.96 33.20
C TYR A 121 -8.76 -5.90 32.01
N LEU A 122 -9.72 -4.97 32.02
CA LEU A 122 -10.53 -4.70 30.84
C LEU A 122 -9.67 -4.18 29.67
N HIS A 123 -8.69 -3.31 29.94
CA HIS A 123 -7.76 -2.83 28.92
C HIS A 123 -6.76 -3.89 28.45
N LEU A 124 -6.29 -4.78 29.32
CA LEU A 124 -5.51 -5.96 28.91
C LEU A 124 -6.34 -6.88 28.01
N ALA A 125 -7.62 -7.11 28.34
CA ALA A 125 -8.52 -7.86 27.47
C ALA A 125 -8.62 -7.20 26.08
N ARG A 126 -8.73 -5.87 26.01
CA ARG A 126 -8.70 -5.11 24.74
C ARG A 126 -7.38 -5.28 23.99
N TYR A 127 -6.23 -5.28 24.67
CA TYR A 127 -4.92 -5.50 24.05
C TYR A 127 -4.85 -6.88 23.38
N TYR A 128 -5.16 -7.94 24.13
CA TYR A 128 -5.11 -9.30 23.59
C TYR A 128 -6.16 -9.55 22.49
N LYS A 129 -7.27 -8.79 22.48
CA LYS A 129 -8.27 -8.83 21.41
C LYS A 129 -7.69 -8.43 20.04
N GLU A 130 -6.74 -7.49 20.01
CA GLU A 130 -6.15 -7.01 18.75
C GLU A 130 -5.03 -7.93 18.23
N LEU A 131 -4.59 -8.92 19.02
CA LEU A 131 -3.52 -9.82 18.65
C LEU A 131 -4.06 -11.10 17.99
N PRO A 132 -3.44 -11.57 16.88
CA PRO A 132 -3.78 -12.86 16.29
C PRO A 132 -3.63 -14.01 17.29
N ASN A 133 -4.60 -14.92 17.32
CA ASN A 133 -4.58 -16.15 18.14
C ASN A 133 -4.49 -15.93 19.67
N GLN A 134 -4.94 -14.79 20.19
CA GLN A 134 -4.89 -14.47 21.63
C GLN A 134 -6.29 -14.40 22.29
N ASN A 135 -7.28 -15.11 21.74
CA ASN A 135 -8.66 -15.08 22.20
C ASN A 135 -8.84 -15.62 23.63
N ASP A 136 -8.09 -16.65 24.01
CA ASP A 136 -8.13 -17.21 25.37
C ASP A 136 -7.59 -16.21 26.40
N SER A 137 -6.50 -15.51 26.05
CA SER A 137 -5.94 -14.41 26.85
C SER A 137 -6.94 -13.27 27.00
N CYS A 138 -7.60 -12.86 25.91
CA CYS A 138 -8.68 -11.85 25.95
C CYS A 138 -9.78 -12.27 26.91
N TYR A 139 -10.30 -13.50 26.77
CA TYR A 139 -11.37 -14.04 27.60
C TYR A 139 -10.98 -14.15 29.07
N TYR A 140 -9.77 -14.61 29.36
CA TYR A 140 -9.21 -14.71 30.71
C TYR A 140 -9.24 -13.36 31.43
N TRP A 141 -8.69 -12.31 30.80
CA TRP A 141 -8.63 -10.98 31.39
C TRP A 141 -10.02 -10.36 31.54
N LEU A 142 -10.92 -10.65 30.59
CA LEU A 142 -12.30 -10.19 30.62
C LEU A 142 -13.10 -10.80 31.80
N LEU A 143 -12.93 -12.10 32.04
CA LEU A 143 -13.55 -12.79 33.19
C LEU A 143 -12.96 -12.31 34.53
N LYS A 144 -11.65 -12.08 34.60
CA LYS A 144 -11.02 -11.47 35.79
C LYS A 144 -11.61 -10.08 36.08
N SER A 145 -11.71 -9.24 35.06
CA SER A 145 -12.34 -7.91 35.17
C SER A 145 -13.80 -8.02 35.64
N LEU A 146 -14.59 -8.92 35.05
CA LEU A 146 -15.99 -9.16 35.44
C LEU A 146 -16.13 -9.59 36.90
N ARG A 147 -15.26 -10.50 37.37
CA ARG A 147 -15.28 -11.00 38.75
C ARG A 147 -15.07 -9.85 39.74
N LEU A 148 -14.05 -9.03 39.50
CA LEU A 148 -13.71 -7.88 40.34
C LEU A 148 -14.80 -6.79 40.29
N ALA A 149 -15.40 -6.56 39.13
CA ALA A 149 -16.48 -5.60 38.99
C ALA A 149 -17.76 -6.01 39.74
N LYS A 150 -18.05 -7.31 39.85
CA LYS A 150 -19.24 -7.83 40.55
C LYS A 150 -19.12 -7.82 42.07
N SER A 151 -17.90 -7.78 42.63
CA SER A 151 -17.69 -7.82 44.08
C SER A 151 -18.00 -6.51 44.81
N ASP A 152 -18.24 -5.39 44.10
CA ASP A 152 -18.53 -4.07 44.71
C ASP A 152 -19.67 -3.35 43.98
N LYS A 153 -20.82 -3.19 44.65
CA LYS A 153 -22.02 -2.56 44.07
C LYS A 153 -21.81 -1.09 43.69
N SER A 154 -20.96 -0.34 44.41
CA SER A 154 -20.76 1.10 44.19
C SER A 154 -19.94 1.41 42.92
N PHE A 155 -19.01 0.53 42.57
CA PHE A 155 -18.13 0.62 41.41
C PHE A 155 -18.70 -0.10 40.17
N SER A 156 -19.52 -1.13 40.40
CA SER A 156 -20.05 -2.01 39.36
C SER A 156 -20.87 -1.30 38.26
N ILE A 157 -21.61 -0.24 38.60
CA ILE A 157 -22.64 0.30 37.70
C ILE A 157 -22.07 1.01 36.46
N TYR A 158 -20.84 1.52 36.52
CA TYR A 158 -20.18 2.20 35.40
C TYR A 158 -19.24 1.27 34.60
N ILE A 159 -18.61 0.29 35.25
CA ILE A 159 -17.68 -0.62 34.59
C ILE A 159 -18.36 -1.86 33.98
N LEU A 160 -19.44 -2.37 34.60
CA LEU A 160 -20.15 -3.55 34.10
C LEU A 160 -20.73 -3.37 32.69
N PRO A 161 -21.32 -2.22 32.31
CA PRO A 161 -21.73 -2.00 30.93
C PRO A 161 -20.56 -2.14 29.95
N ARG A 162 -19.37 -1.60 30.27
CA ARG A 162 -18.15 -1.70 29.43
C ARG A 162 -17.70 -3.16 29.28
N ILE A 163 -17.69 -3.91 30.38
CA ILE A 163 -17.33 -5.34 30.40
C ILE A 163 -18.34 -6.17 29.59
N TYR A 164 -19.64 -6.00 29.83
CA TYR A 164 -20.69 -6.73 29.11
C TYR A 164 -20.71 -6.38 27.62
N ASN A 165 -20.46 -5.13 27.26
CA ASN A 165 -20.32 -4.74 25.86
C ASN A 165 -19.11 -5.41 25.19
N LEU A 166 -17.97 -5.50 25.89
CA LEU A 166 -16.80 -6.21 25.35
C LEU A 166 -17.01 -7.73 25.32
N LEU A 167 -17.74 -8.32 26.27
CA LEU A 167 -18.19 -9.72 26.20
C LEU A 167 -19.11 -9.97 25.00
N GLY A 168 -20.08 -9.09 24.78
CA GLY A 168 -20.95 -9.17 23.61
C GLY A 168 -20.14 -9.10 22.31
N TYR A 169 -19.13 -8.22 22.26
CA TYR A 169 -18.20 -8.15 21.13
C TYR A 169 -17.34 -9.41 21.01
N TYR A 170 -16.81 -9.97 22.10
CA TYR A 170 -15.99 -11.19 22.08
C TYR A 170 -16.74 -12.40 21.49
N TYR A 171 -18.02 -12.55 21.85
CA TYR A 171 -18.87 -13.59 21.30
C TYR A 171 -19.46 -13.24 19.93
N HIS A 172 -19.21 -12.04 19.39
CA HIS A 172 -19.68 -11.65 18.07
C HIS A 172 -18.83 -12.36 17.00
N PRO A 173 -19.40 -13.16 16.08
CA PRO A 173 -18.63 -13.94 15.11
C PRO A 173 -17.60 -13.18 14.27
N ALA A 174 -17.88 -11.94 13.88
CA ALA A 174 -16.92 -11.11 13.16
C ALA A 174 -15.67 -10.69 13.97
N SER A 175 -15.63 -10.93 15.29
CA SER A 175 -14.45 -10.66 16.13
C SER A 175 -13.49 -11.84 16.19
N ASN A 176 -13.90 -13.05 15.82
CA ASN A 176 -13.08 -14.27 15.94
C ASN A 176 -13.01 -15.00 14.60
N ALA A 177 -11.82 -15.01 14.00
CA ALA A 177 -11.49 -15.82 12.82
C ALA A 177 -11.58 -17.34 13.06
N TYR A 178 -11.87 -17.78 14.30
CA TYR A 178 -11.76 -19.16 14.77
C TYR A 178 -13.08 -19.93 14.80
N PHE A 179 -14.21 -19.30 14.49
CA PHE A 179 -15.44 -20.06 14.41
C PHE A 179 -15.40 -20.93 13.17
N ASN A 180 -15.28 -22.24 13.37
CA ASN A 180 -15.60 -23.24 12.36
C ASN A 180 -16.86 -22.75 11.64
N ASN A 181 -16.80 -22.59 10.31
CA ASN A 181 -17.85 -22.05 9.42
C ASN A 181 -19.21 -22.79 9.49
N LYS A 182 -19.45 -23.57 10.55
CA LYS A 182 -20.71 -24.21 10.92
C LYS A 182 -21.71 -23.15 11.37
N ARG A 183 -22.71 -22.91 10.52
CA ARG A 183 -23.84 -22.00 10.70
C ARG A 183 -24.45 -22.00 12.11
N ASP A 184 -24.74 -23.16 12.68
CA ASP A 184 -25.37 -23.27 14.01
C ASP A 184 -24.52 -22.70 15.14
N SER A 185 -23.20 -22.81 15.01
CA SER A 185 -22.27 -22.19 15.96
C SER A 185 -22.37 -20.68 15.86
N LEU A 186 -22.31 -20.13 14.64
CA LEU A 186 -22.41 -18.67 14.41
C LEU A 186 -23.72 -18.10 14.99
N MET A 187 -24.84 -18.80 14.82
CA MET A 187 -26.14 -18.36 15.34
C MET A 187 -26.19 -18.33 16.87
N ARG A 188 -25.67 -19.36 17.54
CA ARG A 188 -25.57 -19.35 19.00
C ARG A 188 -24.71 -18.18 19.51
N HIS A 189 -23.66 -17.85 18.78
CA HIS A 189 -22.76 -16.74 19.10
C HIS A 189 -23.41 -15.37 18.91
N TYR A 190 -24.16 -15.14 17.81
CA TYR A 190 -24.96 -13.92 17.66
C TYR A 190 -26.02 -13.76 18.75
N ALA A 191 -26.71 -14.84 19.12
CA ALA A 191 -27.68 -14.82 20.22
C ALA A 191 -27.02 -14.48 21.56
N LEU A 192 -25.87 -15.10 21.87
CA LEU A 192 -25.12 -14.85 23.10
C LEU A 192 -24.56 -13.42 23.15
N SER A 193 -24.03 -12.93 22.03
CA SER A 193 -23.56 -11.57 21.84
C SER A 193 -24.65 -10.55 22.20
N ARG A 194 -25.87 -10.73 21.65
CA ARG A 194 -27.03 -9.88 21.95
C ARG A 194 -27.45 -9.94 23.42
N ARG A 195 -27.46 -11.12 24.05
CA ARG A 195 -27.75 -11.24 25.51
C ARG A 195 -26.79 -10.42 26.38
N TYR A 196 -25.51 -10.37 26.00
CA TYR A 196 -24.54 -9.53 26.72
C TYR A 196 -24.76 -8.04 26.46
N TYR A 197 -25.09 -7.63 25.23
CA TYR A 197 -25.47 -6.23 24.95
C TYR A 197 -26.73 -5.81 25.71
N ASP A 198 -27.75 -6.67 25.79
CA ASP A 198 -28.95 -6.43 26.59
C ASP A 198 -28.64 -6.33 28.09
N SER A 199 -27.71 -7.16 28.58
CA SER A 199 -27.19 -7.07 29.95
C SER A 199 -26.47 -5.75 30.20
N ALA A 200 -25.65 -5.30 29.25
CA ALA A 200 -24.98 -4.00 29.30
C ALA A 200 -26.00 -2.86 29.38
N MET A 201 -27.02 -2.88 28.52
CA MET A 201 -28.10 -1.88 28.47
C MET A 201 -28.94 -1.87 29.76
N THR A 202 -29.20 -3.05 30.33
CA THR A 202 -29.97 -3.19 31.58
C THR A 202 -29.24 -2.57 32.76
N VAL A 203 -27.92 -2.76 32.86
CA VAL A 203 -27.11 -2.12 33.91
C VAL A 203 -26.96 -0.63 33.63
N PHE A 204 -26.73 -0.25 32.37
CA PHE A 204 -26.60 1.13 31.94
C PHE A 204 -27.82 1.99 32.34
N LYS A 205 -29.04 1.51 32.10
CA LYS A 205 -30.30 2.22 32.44
C LYS A 205 -30.50 2.47 33.94
N LYS A 206 -29.72 1.82 34.81
CA LYS A 206 -29.77 2.02 36.26
C LYS A 206 -28.81 3.12 36.73
N GLN A 207 -27.96 3.66 35.84
CA GLN A 207 -27.02 4.72 36.18
C GLN A 207 -27.76 6.01 36.57
N PRO A 208 -27.40 6.66 37.70
CA PRO A 208 -28.00 7.95 38.09
C PRO A 208 -27.76 9.05 37.05
N LEU A 209 -26.60 9.01 36.39
CA LEU A 209 -26.18 9.90 35.31
C LEU A 209 -25.64 9.02 34.16
N PRO A 210 -26.47 8.67 33.17
CA PRO A 210 -26.09 7.72 32.12
C PRO A 210 -25.01 8.29 31.18
N ASP A 211 -23.98 7.48 30.92
CA ASP A 211 -22.97 7.75 29.88
C ASP A 211 -23.55 7.55 28.47
N GLN A 212 -24.01 8.63 27.84
CA GLN A 212 -24.63 8.60 26.50
C GLN A 212 -23.69 8.08 25.40
N LEU A 213 -22.36 8.18 25.55
CA LEU A 213 -21.41 7.59 24.60
C LEU A 213 -21.41 6.06 24.71
N MET A 214 -21.54 5.53 25.93
CA MET A 214 -21.69 4.09 26.15
C MET A 214 -23.00 3.56 25.57
N GLU A 215 -24.11 4.29 25.73
CA GLU A 215 -25.39 3.97 25.09
C GLU A 215 -25.24 3.84 23.57
N GLY A 216 -24.61 4.85 22.96
CA GLY A 216 -24.30 4.85 21.53
C GLY A 216 -23.49 3.63 21.09
N LYS A 217 -22.46 3.26 21.86
CA LYS A 217 -21.61 2.07 21.58
C LYS A 217 -22.40 0.76 21.66
N ILE A 218 -23.28 0.60 22.66
CA ILE A 218 -24.10 -0.63 22.80
C ILE A 218 -25.06 -0.76 21.62
N TYR A 219 -25.78 0.31 21.26
CA TYR A 219 -26.68 0.28 20.10
C TYR A 219 -25.94 0.02 18.79
N HIS A 220 -24.74 0.60 18.60
CA HIS A 220 -23.93 0.32 17.42
C HIS A 220 -23.58 -1.18 17.31
N ASN A 221 -23.16 -1.78 18.42
CA ASN A 221 -22.80 -3.19 18.46
C ASN A 221 -24.01 -4.12 18.26
N LEU A 222 -25.18 -3.77 18.81
CA LEU A 222 -26.43 -4.45 18.49
C LEU A 222 -26.73 -4.39 16.99
N GLY A 223 -26.60 -3.21 16.37
CA GLY A 223 -26.77 -3.06 14.93
C GLY A 223 -25.80 -3.93 14.12
N ASN A 224 -24.53 -3.99 14.51
CA ASN A 224 -23.53 -4.88 13.89
C ASN A 224 -23.92 -6.36 14.01
N SER A 225 -24.41 -6.78 15.18
CA SER A 225 -24.87 -8.16 15.40
C SER A 225 -25.97 -8.55 14.42
N TYR A 226 -27.03 -7.74 14.31
CA TYR A 226 -28.13 -7.98 13.37
C TYR A 226 -27.68 -7.91 11.90
N SER A 227 -26.85 -6.93 11.54
CA SER A 227 -26.34 -6.78 10.18
C SER A 227 -25.52 -8.00 9.75
N ASN A 228 -24.62 -8.47 10.61
CA ASN A 228 -23.74 -9.59 10.28
C ASN A 228 -24.50 -10.93 10.23
N GLU A 229 -25.46 -11.15 11.14
CA GLU A 229 -26.37 -12.30 11.09
C GLU A 229 -27.18 -12.35 9.77
N ALA A 230 -27.68 -11.20 9.31
CA ALA A 230 -28.37 -11.08 8.02
C ALA A 230 -27.51 -11.53 6.83
N GLY A 231 -26.18 -11.42 6.93
CA GLY A 231 -25.25 -11.85 5.88
C GLY A 231 -25.06 -13.36 5.82
N VAL A 232 -25.23 -14.06 6.95
CA VAL A 232 -25.14 -15.52 7.03
C VAL A 232 -26.44 -16.17 6.57
N ASP A 233 -27.58 -15.58 6.92
CA ASP A 233 -28.91 -16.16 6.69
C ASP A 233 -29.64 -15.60 5.47
N ASN A 234 -29.06 -14.62 4.76
CA ASN A 234 -29.73 -13.83 3.70
C ASN A 234 -31.09 -13.24 4.13
N LYS A 235 -31.33 -13.07 5.43
CA LYS A 235 -32.56 -12.50 6.00
C LYS A 235 -32.49 -10.97 5.96
N ILE A 236 -32.97 -10.40 4.86
CA ILE A 236 -33.04 -8.96 4.64
C ILE A 236 -33.78 -8.21 5.75
N GLU A 237 -34.79 -8.83 6.38
CA GLU A 237 -35.55 -8.26 7.51
C GLU A 237 -34.64 -7.82 8.67
N LEU A 238 -33.57 -8.58 8.96
CA LEU A 238 -32.62 -8.26 10.03
C LEU A 238 -31.85 -6.95 9.77
N ILE A 239 -31.74 -6.51 8.51
CA ILE A 239 -31.11 -5.23 8.15
C ILE A 239 -31.96 -4.04 8.60
N HIS A 240 -33.30 -4.17 8.61
CA HIS A 240 -34.16 -3.12 9.15
C HIS A 240 -33.95 -2.94 10.66
N TYR A 241 -33.79 -4.03 11.41
CA TYR A 241 -33.39 -3.97 12.82
C TYR A 241 -32.02 -3.30 12.99
N ALA A 242 -31.03 -3.68 12.18
CA ALA A 242 -29.72 -3.06 12.21
C ALA A 242 -29.78 -1.53 12.00
N ILE A 243 -30.51 -1.06 10.98
CA ILE A 243 -30.73 0.38 10.73
C ILE A 243 -31.37 1.06 11.93
N SER A 244 -32.38 0.43 12.55
CA SER A 244 -33.05 1.00 13.72
C SER A 244 -32.08 1.22 14.90
N TYR A 245 -31.20 0.25 15.16
CA TYR A 245 -30.19 0.34 16.21
C TYR A 245 -29.08 1.34 15.86
N TYR A 246 -28.62 1.39 14.61
CA TYR A 246 -27.66 2.39 14.18
C TYR A 246 -28.20 3.82 14.28
N ARG A 247 -29.48 4.04 13.96
CA ARG A 247 -30.14 5.35 14.15
C ARG A 247 -30.25 5.73 15.63
N ARG A 248 -30.59 4.79 16.51
CA ARG A 248 -30.57 5.00 17.98
C ARG A 248 -29.17 5.33 18.48
N SER A 249 -28.16 4.63 17.96
CA SER A 249 -26.75 4.91 18.25
C SER A 249 -26.38 6.33 17.84
N LEU A 250 -26.70 6.74 16.61
CA LEU A 250 -26.44 8.08 16.10
C LEU A 250 -27.13 9.15 16.94
N ASN A 251 -28.41 8.98 17.27
CA ASN A 251 -29.18 9.91 18.10
C ASN A 251 -28.56 10.07 19.50
N ALA A 252 -28.17 8.96 20.14
CA ALA A 252 -27.56 8.98 21.48
C ALA A 252 -26.26 9.79 21.53
N ILE A 253 -25.49 9.82 20.44
CA ILE A 253 -24.20 10.53 20.39
C ILE A 253 -24.25 11.81 19.55
N GLU A 254 -25.40 12.21 18.97
CA GLU A 254 -25.48 13.28 17.97
C GLU A 254 -24.90 14.61 18.47
N LYS A 255 -25.10 14.92 19.75
CA LYS A 255 -24.62 16.15 20.39
C LYS A 255 -23.27 16.01 21.09
N LEU A 256 -22.73 14.79 21.19
CA LEU A 256 -21.59 14.45 22.05
C LEU A 256 -20.42 13.80 21.32
N GLY A 257 -20.70 13.10 20.24
CA GLY A 257 -19.73 12.34 19.47
C GLY A 257 -18.86 13.27 18.63
N SER A 258 -17.60 12.88 18.48
CA SER A 258 -16.73 13.53 17.49
C SER A 258 -17.32 13.41 16.08
N PRO A 259 -16.95 14.31 15.15
CA PRO A 259 -17.28 14.13 13.73
C PRO A 259 -16.92 12.74 13.22
N SER A 260 -15.81 12.20 13.70
CA SER A 260 -15.33 10.83 13.48
C SER A 260 -16.34 9.75 13.88
N ASP A 261 -16.84 9.80 15.12
CA ASP A 261 -17.79 8.81 15.65
C ASP A 261 -19.12 8.84 14.90
N LEU A 262 -19.60 10.06 14.63
CA LEU A 262 -20.84 10.29 13.89
C LEU A 262 -20.72 9.78 12.45
N THR A 263 -19.60 10.04 11.80
CA THR A 263 -19.28 9.54 10.45
C THR A 263 -19.30 8.02 10.39
N GLN A 264 -18.77 7.34 11.40
CA GLN A 264 -18.85 5.88 11.47
C GLN A 264 -20.30 5.37 11.52
N LYS A 265 -21.20 6.10 12.20
CA LYS A 265 -22.64 5.75 12.23
C LYS A 265 -23.29 5.97 10.88
N ASP A 266 -22.98 7.07 10.20
CA ASP A 266 -23.47 7.30 8.84
C ASP A 266 -22.98 6.21 7.88
N TRP A 267 -21.72 5.80 7.98
CA TRP A 267 -21.16 4.74 7.14
C TRP A 267 -21.91 3.40 7.32
N VAL A 268 -22.13 2.94 8.56
CA VAL A 268 -22.85 1.67 8.77
C VAL A 268 -24.33 1.73 8.34
N ILE A 269 -24.99 2.88 8.50
CA ILE A 269 -26.36 3.09 8.00
C ILE A 269 -26.37 3.05 6.46
N GLY A 270 -25.43 3.73 5.81
CA GLY A 270 -25.29 3.73 4.35
C GLY A 270 -25.04 2.33 3.80
N ARG A 271 -24.15 1.56 4.43
CA ARG A 271 -23.90 0.15 4.10
C ARG A 271 -25.15 -0.72 4.28
N ALA A 272 -25.96 -0.45 5.29
CA ALA A 272 -27.21 -1.17 5.49
C ALA A 272 -28.23 -0.87 4.37
N TYR A 273 -28.37 0.39 3.93
CA TYR A 273 -29.19 0.73 2.76
C TYR A 273 -28.67 0.11 1.45
N GLU A 274 -27.35 0.09 1.26
CA GLU A 274 -26.72 -0.57 0.11
C GLU A 274 -27.10 -2.06 0.03
N ARG A 275 -27.13 -2.76 1.17
CA ARG A 275 -27.56 -4.17 1.25
C ARG A 275 -29.04 -4.37 0.94
N LEU A 276 -29.88 -3.37 1.20
CA LEU A 276 -31.27 -3.32 0.77
C LEU A 276 -31.45 -2.89 -0.69
N LYS A 277 -30.35 -2.60 -1.41
CA LYS A 277 -30.34 -2.02 -2.76
C LYS A 277 -31.06 -0.66 -2.86
N LEU A 278 -31.19 0.05 -1.73
CA LEU A 278 -31.76 1.40 -1.67
C LEU A 278 -30.66 2.43 -1.98
N TYR A 279 -30.20 2.45 -3.24
CA TYR A 279 -29.00 3.19 -3.65
C TYR A 279 -29.06 4.68 -3.34
N ASP A 280 -30.20 5.36 -3.58
CA ASP A 280 -30.33 6.79 -3.27
C ASP A 280 -30.23 7.07 -1.76
N SER A 281 -30.84 6.22 -0.93
CA SER A 281 -30.74 6.33 0.53
C SER A 281 -29.32 6.09 1.02
N ALA A 282 -28.60 5.14 0.41
CA ALA A 282 -27.20 4.87 0.71
C ALA A 282 -26.31 6.07 0.33
N ILE A 283 -26.45 6.61 -0.90
CA ILE A 283 -25.69 7.75 -1.41
C ILE A 283 -25.87 8.97 -0.50
N LEU A 284 -27.13 9.30 -0.14
CA LEU A 284 -27.43 10.42 0.75
C LEU A 284 -26.84 10.21 2.16
N GLN A 285 -26.83 8.98 2.66
CA GLN A 285 -26.25 8.70 3.97
C GLN A 285 -24.72 8.80 3.95
N PHE A 286 -24.05 8.32 2.90
CA PHE A 286 -22.60 8.51 2.75
C PHE A 286 -22.25 9.99 2.59
N GLN A 287 -23.07 10.76 1.88
CA GLN A 287 -22.91 12.21 1.78
C GLN A 287 -22.96 12.89 3.16
N LYS A 288 -23.87 12.48 4.05
CA LYS A 288 -23.90 13.00 5.43
C LYS A 288 -22.58 12.73 6.17
N GLY A 289 -22.06 11.50 6.07
CA GLY A 289 -20.76 11.16 6.65
C GLY A 289 -19.62 12.02 6.09
N ILE A 290 -19.59 12.25 4.77
CA ILE A 290 -18.59 13.13 4.13
C ILE A 290 -18.70 14.56 4.66
N SER A 291 -19.93 15.12 4.72
CA SER A 291 -20.15 16.48 5.22
C SER A 291 -19.80 16.66 6.71
N ARG A 292 -19.81 15.59 7.51
CA ARG A 292 -19.30 15.64 8.89
C ARG A 292 -17.78 15.77 8.96
N LEU A 293 -17.06 15.12 8.04
CA LEU A 293 -15.60 15.23 7.95
C LEU A 293 -15.16 16.53 7.27
N ILE A 294 -15.98 17.04 6.34
CA ILE A 294 -15.70 18.23 5.55
C ILE A 294 -16.90 19.19 5.65
N PRO A 295 -17.06 19.93 6.77
CA PRO A 295 -18.22 20.82 6.96
C PRO A 295 -18.30 21.93 5.90
N GLU A 296 -17.16 22.32 5.33
CA GLU A 296 -17.08 23.30 4.23
C GLU A 296 -17.67 22.75 2.92
N PHE A 297 -17.83 21.43 2.81
CA PHE A 297 -18.55 20.74 1.75
C PHE A 297 -20.03 20.51 2.14
N GLU A 298 -20.65 21.52 2.76
CA GLU A 298 -22.11 21.63 2.93
C GLU A 298 -22.70 22.58 1.87
N LYS A 299 -22.76 22.13 0.60
CA LYS A 299 -23.62 22.56 -0.55
C LYS A 299 -22.97 22.08 -1.88
N GLN A 300 -23.64 21.63 -2.96
CA GLN A 300 -25.06 21.63 -3.36
C GLN A 300 -25.40 20.43 -4.30
N ASP A 301 -24.41 19.64 -4.74
CA ASP A 301 -24.63 18.51 -5.64
C ASP A 301 -23.98 17.22 -5.09
N PHE A 302 -24.81 16.28 -4.64
CA PHE A 302 -24.36 14.98 -4.14
C PHE A 302 -23.73 14.11 -5.23
N ARG A 303 -23.85 14.49 -6.52
CA ARG A 303 -23.23 13.80 -7.66
C ARG A 303 -21.75 14.09 -7.82
N LEU A 304 -21.22 15.09 -7.12
CA LEU A 304 -19.80 15.44 -7.16
C LEU A 304 -19.05 14.88 -5.93
N PRO A 305 -17.77 14.51 -6.09
CA PRO A 305 -16.89 14.21 -4.95
C PRO A 305 -16.56 15.50 -4.18
N PRO A 306 -16.08 15.39 -2.93
CA PRO A 306 -15.57 16.55 -2.21
C PRO A 306 -14.33 17.15 -2.92
N PRO A 307 -14.05 18.45 -2.73
CA PRO A 307 -12.81 19.04 -3.23
C PRO A 307 -11.60 18.42 -2.53
N LEU A 308 -10.52 18.21 -3.27
CA LEU A 308 -9.23 17.82 -2.68
C LEU A 308 -8.65 19.02 -1.92
N GLN A 309 -8.43 18.90 -0.62
CA GLN A 309 -7.94 19.98 0.24
C GLN A 309 -6.78 19.51 1.12
N PRO A 310 -5.80 20.39 1.45
CA PRO A 310 -4.60 19.98 2.19
C PRO A 310 -4.85 19.60 3.65
N THR A 311 -6.00 19.98 4.19
CA THR A 311 -6.42 19.68 5.56
C THR A 311 -7.08 18.30 5.68
N LEU A 312 -7.24 17.61 4.54
CA LEU A 312 -7.99 16.38 4.43
C LEU A 312 -7.10 15.16 4.71
N ASN A 313 -6.96 14.76 5.97
CA ASN A 313 -6.17 13.59 6.37
C ASN A 313 -6.99 12.58 7.17
N ASP A 314 -8.11 12.13 6.59
CA ASP A 314 -8.98 11.14 7.21
C ASP A 314 -9.23 9.97 6.26
N ALA A 315 -8.60 8.83 6.56
CA ALA A 315 -8.72 7.64 5.74
C ALA A 315 -10.14 7.03 5.72
N ARG A 316 -11.03 7.40 6.67
CA ARG A 316 -12.45 7.03 6.62
C ARG A 316 -13.18 7.68 5.46
N LEU A 317 -12.67 8.81 4.96
CA LEU A 317 -13.20 9.44 3.76
C LEU A 317 -13.10 8.51 2.55
N ILE A 318 -12.01 7.73 2.46
CA ILE A 318 -11.83 6.76 1.37
C ILE A 318 -12.99 5.77 1.37
N SER A 319 -13.38 5.22 2.53
CA SER A 319 -14.51 4.30 2.66
C SER A 319 -15.83 4.93 2.23
N LEU A 320 -16.13 6.14 2.71
CA LEU A 320 -17.38 6.84 2.41
C LEU A 320 -17.50 7.14 0.92
N VAL A 321 -16.45 7.73 0.33
CA VAL A 321 -16.45 8.11 -1.09
C VAL A 321 -16.46 6.86 -1.97
N THR A 322 -15.74 5.79 -1.60
CA THR A 322 -15.77 4.50 -2.30
C THR A 322 -17.16 3.90 -2.30
N ASN A 323 -17.81 3.82 -1.12
CA ASN A 323 -19.15 3.27 -1.05
C ASN A 323 -20.16 4.15 -1.80
N LYS A 324 -20.04 5.47 -1.73
CA LYS A 324 -20.86 6.39 -2.53
C LYS A 324 -20.68 6.17 -4.03
N ALA A 325 -19.44 6.08 -4.52
CA ALA A 325 -19.11 5.78 -5.92
C ALA A 325 -19.69 4.43 -6.38
N ASN A 326 -19.55 3.39 -5.55
CA ASN A 326 -20.09 2.07 -5.84
C ASN A 326 -21.62 2.08 -5.93
N ASN A 327 -22.30 2.85 -5.10
CA ASN A 327 -23.76 2.96 -5.16
C ASN A 327 -24.23 3.73 -6.40
N PHE A 328 -23.51 4.78 -6.83
CA PHE A 328 -23.76 5.40 -8.15
C PHE A 328 -23.59 4.41 -9.29
N TYR A 329 -22.48 3.66 -9.30
CA TYR A 329 -22.23 2.64 -10.32
C TYR A 329 -23.31 1.55 -10.34
N ASN A 330 -23.70 1.05 -9.17
CA ASN A 330 -24.76 0.03 -9.05
C ASN A 330 -26.13 0.56 -9.49
N LYS A 331 -26.44 1.82 -9.18
CA LYS A 331 -27.65 2.50 -9.65
C LYS A 331 -27.65 2.63 -11.18
N TYR A 332 -26.54 3.05 -11.78
CA TYR A 332 -26.37 3.01 -13.24
C TYR A 332 -26.54 1.60 -13.81
N LYS A 333 -25.99 0.56 -13.17
CA LYS A 333 -26.17 -0.82 -13.67
C LYS A 333 -27.65 -1.24 -13.69
N ALA A 334 -28.44 -0.79 -12.71
CA ALA A 334 -29.86 -1.08 -12.60
C ALA A 334 -30.73 -0.26 -13.57
N HIS A 335 -30.42 1.03 -13.77
CA HIS A 335 -31.31 1.98 -14.47
C HIS A 335 -30.76 2.53 -15.79
N LYS A 336 -29.48 2.31 -16.07
CA LYS A 336 -28.74 2.77 -17.27
C LYS A 336 -28.66 4.30 -17.44
N ASP A 337 -28.86 5.07 -16.37
CA ASP A 337 -28.64 6.53 -16.38
C ASP A 337 -27.14 6.85 -16.41
N VAL A 338 -26.67 7.39 -17.54
CA VAL A 338 -25.25 7.74 -17.76
C VAL A 338 -24.76 8.80 -16.78
N SER A 339 -25.66 9.65 -16.26
CA SER A 339 -25.27 10.65 -15.26
C SER A 339 -24.79 10.00 -13.95
N ASP A 340 -25.36 8.85 -13.56
CA ASP A 340 -24.91 8.08 -12.40
C ASP A 340 -23.54 7.42 -12.68
N LEU A 341 -23.28 6.97 -13.92
CA LEU A 341 -21.97 6.44 -14.32
C LEU A 341 -20.89 7.54 -14.27
N LEU A 342 -21.21 8.75 -14.74
CA LEU A 342 -20.31 9.90 -14.66
C LEU A 342 -20.02 10.27 -13.20
N SER A 343 -21.05 10.29 -12.34
CA SER A 343 -20.85 10.51 -10.90
C SER A 343 -19.93 9.46 -10.28
N ALA A 344 -20.12 8.18 -10.61
CA ALA A 344 -19.24 7.11 -10.13
C ALA A 344 -17.78 7.34 -10.59
N PHE A 345 -17.58 7.64 -11.87
CA PHE A 345 -16.28 7.93 -12.46
C PHE A 345 -15.56 9.07 -11.70
N LEU A 346 -16.23 10.21 -11.49
CA LEU A 346 -15.65 11.37 -10.80
C LEU A 346 -15.22 11.03 -9.37
N HIS A 347 -15.99 10.19 -8.67
CA HIS A 347 -15.63 9.75 -7.32
C HIS A 347 -14.45 8.77 -7.33
N TYR A 348 -14.36 7.84 -8.30
CA TYR A 348 -13.18 6.98 -8.45
C TYR A 348 -11.93 7.79 -8.80
N GLU A 349 -12.07 8.82 -9.64
CA GLU A 349 -10.99 9.75 -9.96
C GLU A 349 -10.52 10.50 -8.71
N PHE A 350 -11.46 11.04 -7.92
CA PHE A 350 -11.14 11.69 -6.64
C PHE A 350 -10.42 10.73 -5.70
N LEU A 351 -10.91 9.50 -5.52
CA LEU A 351 -10.31 8.51 -4.63
C LEU A 351 -8.87 8.23 -5.00
N LEU A 352 -8.58 8.13 -6.30
CA LEU A 352 -7.24 7.92 -6.80
C LEU A 352 -6.29 9.08 -6.46
N LYS A 353 -6.73 10.32 -6.75
CA LYS A 353 -5.96 11.53 -6.42
C LYS A 353 -5.76 11.69 -4.91
N PHE A 354 -6.82 11.46 -4.14
CA PHE A 354 -6.80 11.55 -2.69
C PHE A 354 -5.87 10.49 -2.08
N ASN A 355 -5.90 9.27 -2.59
CA ASN A 355 -5.00 8.22 -2.15
C ASN A 355 -3.53 8.61 -2.41
N HIS A 356 -3.20 9.12 -3.61
CA HIS A 356 -1.85 9.62 -3.89
C HIS A 356 -1.45 10.77 -2.97
N TYR A 357 -2.37 11.68 -2.68
CA TYR A 357 -2.15 12.74 -1.71
C TYR A 357 -1.82 12.15 -0.33
N LEU A 358 -2.60 11.22 0.20
CA LEU A 358 -2.32 10.57 1.49
C LEU A 358 -0.98 9.82 1.50
N LEU A 359 -0.66 9.11 0.42
CA LEU A 359 0.64 8.44 0.26
C LEU A 359 1.80 9.43 0.38
N SER A 360 1.69 10.61 -0.22
CA SER A 360 2.70 11.67 -0.13
C SER A 360 2.91 12.21 1.30
N GLN A 361 1.90 12.08 2.17
CA GLN A 361 1.96 12.58 3.55
C GLN A 361 2.49 11.56 4.57
N SER A 362 2.42 10.27 4.23
CA SER A 362 2.76 9.19 5.16
C SER A 362 4.27 8.96 5.29
N GLN A 363 4.74 8.73 6.53
CA GLN A 363 6.14 8.38 6.82
C GLN A 363 6.39 6.87 6.95
N HIS A 364 5.34 6.05 6.93
CA HIS A 364 5.43 4.62 7.21
C HIS A 364 4.82 3.76 6.10
N GLU A 365 5.64 2.87 5.52
CA GLU A 365 5.27 2.01 4.39
C GLU A 365 4.12 1.04 4.72
N GLN A 366 4.05 0.54 5.95
CA GLN A 366 3.02 -0.41 6.37
C GLN A 366 1.63 0.23 6.46
N GLU A 367 1.54 1.48 6.91
CA GLU A 367 0.28 2.22 6.96
C GLU A 367 -0.23 2.48 5.54
N THR A 368 0.66 2.89 4.62
CA THR A 368 0.30 3.10 3.21
C THR A 368 -0.20 1.86 2.50
N THR A 369 0.44 0.72 2.78
CA THR A 369 0.09 -0.57 2.18
C THR A 369 -1.30 -1.01 2.64
N HIS A 370 -1.62 -0.78 3.92
CA HIS A 370 -2.92 -1.09 4.48
C HIS A 370 -4.05 -0.24 3.87
N TRP A 371 -3.84 1.07 3.67
CA TRP A 371 -4.83 1.96 3.06
C TRP A 371 -5.08 1.65 1.59
N ASN A 372 -4.01 1.40 0.80
CA ASN A 372 -4.11 0.96 -0.59
C ASN A 372 -4.90 -0.35 -0.71
N TYR A 373 -4.51 -1.35 0.10
CA TYR A 373 -5.08 -2.68 0.06
C TYR A 373 -6.58 -2.68 0.37
N LEU A 374 -7.00 -1.99 1.43
CA LEU A 374 -8.39 -2.03 1.89
C LEU A 374 -9.36 -1.20 1.02
N TYR A 375 -8.90 -0.09 0.43
CA TYR A 375 -9.82 0.89 -0.16
C TYR A 375 -9.43 1.41 -1.55
N GLY A 376 -8.14 1.41 -1.88
CA GLY A 376 -7.65 1.80 -3.21
C GLY A 376 -7.96 0.75 -4.29
N SER A 377 -7.72 -0.53 -3.98
CA SER A 377 -7.80 -1.69 -4.90
C SER A 377 -9.01 -1.71 -5.84
N ASN A 378 -10.21 -1.53 -5.31
CA ASN A 378 -11.43 -1.51 -6.13
C ASN A 378 -11.62 -0.20 -6.92
N ALA A 379 -11.15 0.94 -6.40
CA ALA A 379 -11.35 2.23 -7.06
C ALA A 379 -10.51 2.34 -8.35
N TYR A 380 -9.28 1.83 -8.37
CA TYR A 380 -8.41 1.82 -9.56
C TYR A 380 -9.07 1.08 -10.74
N GLN A 381 -9.52 -0.16 -10.50
CA GLN A 381 -10.14 -0.98 -11.56
C GLN A 381 -11.48 -0.38 -12.00
N ARG A 382 -12.29 0.10 -11.05
CA ARG A 382 -13.58 0.73 -11.37
C ARG A 382 -13.43 2.05 -12.12
N LEU A 383 -12.32 2.78 -11.95
CA LEU A 383 -12.01 3.95 -12.78
C LEU A 383 -11.84 3.55 -14.25
N VAL A 384 -11.02 2.54 -14.56
CA VAL A 384 -10.84 2.03 -15.95
C VAL A 384 -12.17 1.56 -16.53
N ILE A 385 -12.92 0.76 -15.77
CA ILE A 385 -14.18 0.18 -16.23
C ILE A 385 -15.21 1.28 -16.50
N SER A 386 -15.36 2.24 -15.58
CA SER A 386 -16.29 3.35 -15.79
C SER A 386 -15.88 4.24 -16.96
N ALA A 387 -14.57 4.47 -17.16
CA ALA A 387 -14.06 5.18 -18.33
C ALA A 387 -14.38 4.45 -19.64
N TYR A 388 -14.19 3.14 -19.69
CA TYR A 388 -14.50 2.30 -20.85
C TYR A 388 -16.01 2.30 -21.15
N GLU A 389 -16.86 2.18 -20.12
CA GLU A 389 -18.31 2.22 -20.30
C GLU A 389 -18.81 3.63 -20.71
N LEU A 390 -18.14 4.70 -20.29
CA LEU A 390 -18.43 6.05 -20.77
C LEU A 390 -18.03 6.23 -22.24
N LEU A 391 -16.88 5.66 -22.65
CA LEU A 391 -16.46 5.64 -24.05
C LEU A 391 -17.51 4.95 -24.94
N ASP A 392 -18.01 3.78 -24.52
CA ASP A 392 -19.05 3.04 -25.26
C ASP A 392 -20.38 3.83 -25.41
N LYS A 393 -20.61 4.84 -24.56
CA LYS A 393 -21.85 5.62 -24.56
C LYS A 393 -21.72 6.95 -25.29
N ASN A 394 -20.57 7.59 -25.20
CA ASN A 394 -20.37 8.98 -25.64
C ASN A 394 -19.25 9.14 -26.68
N GLU A 395 -18.54 8.07 -27.05
CA GLU A 395 -17.40 8.04 -27.97
C GLU A 395 -16.21 8.95 -27.55
N ASP A 396 -16.21 9.46 -26.31
CA ASP A 396 -15.16 10.34 -25.79
C ASP A 396 -14.02 9.55 -25.12
N MET A 397 -12.89 9.46 -25.81
CA MET A 397 -11.66 8.83 -25.34
C MET A 397 -10.97 9.59 -24.20
N SER A 398 -11.36 10.84 -23.91
CA SER A 398 -10.70 11.68 -22.92
C SER A 398 -10.73 11.08 -21.51
N TYR A 399 -11.86 10.46 -21.12
CA TYR A 399 -12.03 9.80 -19.82
C TYR A 399 -11.04 8.65 -19.64
N LEU A 400 -10.81 7.88 -20.70
CA LEU A 400 -9.95 6.70 -20.67
C LEU A 400 -8.47 7.09 -20.68
N ILE A 401 -8.08 8.06 -21.50
CA ILE A 401 -6.72 8.63 -21.52
C ILE A 401 -6.38 9.22 -20.14
N LYS A 402 -7.30 9.99 -19.56
CA LYS A 402 -7.14 10.59 -18.23
C LYS A 402 -7.00 9.53 -17.15
N SER A 403 -7.86 8.52 -17.16
CA SER A 403 -7.82 7.41 -16.21
C SER A 403 -6.50 6.66 -16.28
N TYR A 404 -6.07 6.33 -17.50
CA TYR A 404 -4.81 5.64 -17.76
C TYR A 404 -3.60 6.44 -17.26
N GLY A 405 -3.57 7.75 -17.52
CA GLY A 405 -2.53 8.64 -17.00
C GLY A 405 -2.45 8.63 -15.47
N LEU A 406 -3.60 8.73 -14.78
CA LEU A 406 -3.65 8.70 -13.31
C LEU A 406 -3.22 7.34 -12.74
N LEU A 407 -3.68 6.24 -13.34
CA LEU A 407 -3.37 4.86 -12.94
C LEU A 407 -1.87 4.57 -13.04
N THR A 408 -1.27 4.90 -14.19
CA THR A 408 0.15 4.64 -14.46
C THR A 408 1.06 5.51 -13.60
N SER A 409 0.69 6.79 -13.39
CA SER A 409 1.38 7.68 -12.46
C SER A 409 1.32 7.18 -11.01
N GLY A 410 0.17 6.66 -10.58
CA GLY A 410 0.01 6.06 -9.24
C GLY A 410 0.90 4.85 -9.01
N LYS A 411 0.87 3.89 -9.94
CA LYS A 411 1.76 2.71 -9.90
C LYS A 411 3.23 3.12 -9.85
N TYR A 412 3.62 4.11 -10.65
CA TYR A 412 5.00 4.59 -10.73
C TYR A 412 5.47 5.34 -9.47
N ALA A 413 4.63 6.23 -8.92
CA ALA A 413 4.96 6.97 -7.70
C ALA A 413 5.20 6.02 -6.52
N TRP A 414 4.44 4.93 -6.45
CA TRP A 414 4.68 3.87 -5.48
C TRP A 414 6.02 3.15 -5.72
N LEU A 415 6.36 2.87 -6.97
CA LEU A 415 7.60 2.18 -7.35
C LEU A 415 8.85 3.03 -7.10
N ASN A 416 8.75 4.36 -7.13
CA ASN A 416 9.89 5.28 -6.97
C ASN A 416 9.77 6.18 -5.73
N ARG A 417 9.13 5.70 -4.65
CA ARG A 417 8.86 6.49 -3.43
C ARG A 417 10.13 7.10 -2.82
N ASN A 418 11.26 6.39 -2.86
CA ASN A 418 12.53 6.86 -2.28
C ASN A 418 13.07 8.12 -2.97
N ASP A 419 12.75 8.35 -4.25
CA ASP A 419 13.13 9.58 -4.98
C ASP A 419 12.21 10.77 -4.61
N ILE A 420 11.04 10.50 -4.02
CA ILE A 420 9.99 11.49 -3.69
C ILE A 420 10.05 11.91 -2.21
N GLU A 421 10.41 10.99 -1.32
CA GLU A 421 10.43 11.17 0.14
C GLU A 421 11.35 12.31 0.64
N PRO A 422 12.58 12.52 0.11
CA PRO A 422 13.47 13.59 0.56
C PRO A 422 12.93 15.00 0.28
N VAL A 423 12.10 15.15 -0.75
CA VAL A 423 11.50 16.43 -1.16
C VAL A 423 10.35 16.83 -0.22
N LEU A 424 9.70 15.85 0.42
CA LEU A 424 8.48 16.04 1.22
C LEU A 424 8.74 16.01 2.74
N GLY A 425 9.64 15.15 3.21
CA GLY A 425 9.79 14.80 4.64
C GLY A 425 10.12 15.95 5.60
N ASN A 426 10.90 16.95 5.17
CA ASN A 426 11.33 18.05 6.05
C ASN A 426 10.25 19.10 6.33
N SER A 427 9.11 19.07 5.63
CA SER A 427 8.04 20.09 5.75
C SER A 427 6.74 19.59 6.41
N ILE A 428 6.57 18.28 6.59
CA ILE A 428 5.26 17.65 6.87
C ILE A 428 5.06 17.31 8.37
N SER A 429 6.09 16.82 9.06
CA SER A 429 5.93 16.32 10.46
C SER A 429 5.42 17.40 11.44
N SER A 430 5.87 18.64 11.29
CA SER A 430 5.46 19.74 12.16
C SER A 430 4.15 20.42 11.75
N SER A 431 3.67 20.24 10.51
CA SER A 431 2.43 20.84 10.00
C SER A 431 1.20 19.95 10.25
N VAL A 432 1.34 18.62 10.22
CA VAL A 432 0.26 17.66 10.52
C VAL A 432 -0.25 17.80 11.96
N LEU A 433 0.66 17.86 12.94
CA LEU A 433 0.30 18.05 14.34
C LEU A 433 -0.35 19.43 14.59
N LYS A 434 0.05 20.45 13.82
CA LYS A 434 -0.55 21.80 13.89
C LYS A 434 -1.97 21.84 13.35
N GLU A 435 -2.22 21.18 12.23
CA GLU A 435 -3.56 21.11 11.65
C GLU A 435 -4.48 20.23 12.52
N GLU A 436 -3.98 19.14 13.11
CA GLU A 436 -4.72 18.35 14.11
C GLU A 436 -5.15 19.24 15.28
N ILE A 437 -4.22 20.02 15.84
CA ILE A 437 -4.52 20.98 16.91
C ILE A 437 -5.55 22.03 16.48
N LYS A 438 -5.47 22.55 15.25
CA LYS A 438 -6.41 23.54 14.72
C LYS A 438 -7.82 22.94 14.52
N LEU A 439 -7.93 21.74 13.97
CA LEU A 439 -9.21 21.04 13.79
C LEU A 439 -9.84 20.68 15.13
N VAL A 440 -9.04 20.23 16.10
CA VAL A 440 -9.48 19.97 17.47
C VAL A 440 -10.01 21.26 18.11
N LYS A 441 -9.30 22.38 17.97
CA LYS A 441 -9.77 23.70 18.43
C LYS A 441 -11.11 24.05 17.80
N LEU A 442 -11.24 23.96 16.48
CA LEU A 442 -12.48 24.26 15.76
C LEU A 442 -13.64 23.36 16.22
N ASN A 443 -13.40 22.06 16.39
CA ASN A 443 -14.41 21.11 16.87
C ASN A 443 -14.87 21.44 18.29
N ILE A 444 -13.93 21.78 19.19
CA ILE A 444 -14.24 22.18 20.56
C ILE A 444 -15.02 23.50 20.57
N ILE A 445 -14.60 24.52 19.81
CA ILE A 445 -15.28 25.82 19.74
C ILE A 445 -16.70 25.67 19.17
N LYS A 446 -16.88 24.92 18.08
CA LYS A 446 -18.21 24.67 17.49
C LYS A 446 -19.14 23.91 18.44
N SER A 447 -18.59 23.01 19.25
CA SER A 447 -19.38 22.14 20.12
C SER A 447 -19.66 22.78 21.48
N ILE A 448 -18.95 23.82 21.89
CA ILE A 448 -19.05 24.41 23.23
C ILE A 448 -19.32 25.92 23.14
N PRO A 449 -20.56 26.36 23.40
CA PRO A 449 -20.89 27.78 23.50
C PRO A 449 -19.98 28.50 24.53
N ASP A 450 -19.57 29.73 24.24
CA ASP A 450 -18.79 30.64 25.13
C ASP A 450 -17.31 30.28 25.38
N LEU A 451 -16.74 29.29 24.68
CA LEU A 451 -15.31 28.97 24.75
C LEU A 451 -14.50 29.79 23.72
N THR A 452 -13.60 30.68 24.17
CA THR A 452 -12.75 31.50 23.28
C THR A 452 -11.45 30.78 22.92
N GLU A 453 -10.88 31.11 21.75
CA GLU A 453 -9.59 30.57 21.31
C GLU A 453 -8.47 30.85 22.32
N ALA A 454 -8.49 32.02 22.97
CA ALA A 454 -7.55 32.40 24.03
C ALA A 454 -7.57 31.43 25.23
N LYS A 455 -8.76 30.94 25.64
CA LYS A 455 -8.89 29.95 26.72
C LYS A 455 -8.43 28.55 26.32
N ILE A 456 -8.51 28.20 25.04
CA ILE A 456 -8.01 26.90 24.55
C ILE A 456 -6.48 26.93 24.42
N ASN A 457 -5.93 28.06 24.00
CA ASN A 457 -4.48 28.27 23.85
C ASN A 457 -3.71 28.24 25.18
N SER A 458 -4.35 28.45 26.33
CA SER A 458 -3.69 28.33 27.65
C SER A 458 -3.45 26.88 28.09
N ILE A 459 -4.01 25.90 27.39
CA ILE A 459 -4.02 24.48 27.76
C ILE A 459 -3.12 23.65 26.85
N LEU A 460 -3.15 23.97 25.55
CA LEU A 460 -2.35 23.27 24.55
C LEU A 460 -0.93 23.83 24.59
N PRO A 461 0.11 22.99 24.62
CA PRO A 461 1.49 23.50 24.56
C PRO A 461 1.62 24.46 23.38
N VAL A 462 2.30 25.59 23.60
CA VAL A 462 2.65 26.54 22.53
C VAL A 462 3.65 25.83 21.62
N ILE A 463 3.15 25.03 20.69
CA ILE A 463 3.93 24.59 19.55
C ILE A 463 4.14 25.86 18.72
N PRO A 464 5.39 26.32 18.49
CA PRO A 464 5.65 27.59 17.84
C PRO A 464 4.89 27.66 16.51
N MET A 465 3.98 28.63 16.39
CA MET A 465 3.04 28.80 15.27
C MET A 465 3.70 29.19 13.94
N ASN A 466 5.02 29.21 13.84
CA ASN A 466 5.75 29.57 12.61
C ASN A 466 5.94 28.38 11.67
N VAL A 467 4.87 27.63 11.35
CA VAL A 467 4.87 26.73 10.18
C VAL A 467 3.55 26.92 9.46
N THR A 468 3.65 27.39 8.23
CA THR A 468 2.53 27.59 7.31
C THR A 468 1.90 26.24 6.97
N ALA A 469 0.56 26.21 6.98
CA ALA A 469 -0.21 25.09 6.45
C ALA A 469 0.24 24.78 5.00
N PRO A 470 0.14 23.52 4.54
CA PRO A 470 0.42 23.16 3.15
C PRO A 470 -0.36 24.10 2.21
N SER A 471 0.36 24.95 1.49
CA SER A 471 -0.25 25.91 0.57
C SER A 471 -0.86 25.14 -0.61
N LEU A 472 -1.82 25.75 -1.31
CA LEU A 472 -2.39 25.21 -2.57
C LEU A 472 -1.28 24.76 -3.55
N ALA A 473 -0.10 25.36 -3.47
CA ALA A 473 1.09 24.99 -4.23
C ALA A 473 1.61 23.57 -3.94
N GLN A 474 1.33 22.96 -2.78
CA GLN A 474 1.74 21.59 -2.45
C GLN A 474 0.77 20.53 -2.98
N ILE A 475 -0.53 20.83 -3.07
CA ILE A 475 -1.47 20.01 -3.87
C ILE A 475 -1.11 20.13 -5.34
N HIS A 476 -0.78 21.34 -5.79
CA HIS A 476 -0.29 21.56 -7.15
C HIS A 476 1.05 20.85 -7.37
N LEU A 477 1.90 20.72 -6.35
CA LEU A 477 3.12 19.93 -6.38
C LEU A 477 2.82 18.43 -6.41
N ALA A 478 1.81 17.92 -5.71
CA ALA A 478 1.37 16.53 -5.82
C ALA A 478 0.79 16.24 -7.22
N ASP A 479 0.00 17.16 -7.79
CA ASP A 479 -0.50 17.11 -9.17
C ASP A 479 0.63 17.29 -10.22
N GLN A 480 1.69 18.07 -9.93
CA GLN A 480 2.88 18.24 -10.78
C GLN A 480 3.89 17.08 -10.65
N ILE A 481 4.04 16.48 -9.47
CA ILE A 481 4.80 15.24 -9.22
C ILE A 481 4.10 14.08 -9.93
N LEU A 482 2.76 14.09 -9.92
CA LEU A 482 1.90 13.29 -10.78
C LEU A 482 1.77 13.92 -12.17
N ASP A 483 2.84 14.45 -12.77
CA ASP A 483 2.87 14.84 -14.20
C ASP A 483 2.19 13.73 -14.99
N THR A 484 0.92 13.89 -15.36
CA THR A 484 0.12 12.75 -15.80
C THR A 484 0.81 12.19 -17.02
N LEU A 485 1.09 10.88 -17.05
CA LEU A 485 1.71 10.25 -18.21
C LEU A 485 0.93 10.71 -19.45
N SER A 486 1.52 11.60 -20.25
CA SER A 486 0.85 12.00 -21.47
C SER A 486 0.96 10.81 -22.39
N VAL A 487 -0.17 10.30 -22.86
CA VAL A 487 -0.19 9.25 -23.89
C VAL A 487 0.72 9.66 -25.05
N LYS A 488 0.78 10.95 -25.39
CA LYS A 488 1.73 11.53 -26.36
C LYS A 488 3.21 11.29 -26.04
N GLY A 489 3.62 11.35 -24.77
CA GLY A 489 4.99 11.05 -24.34
C GLY A 489 5.32 9.58 -24.55
N LEU A 490 4.42 8.68 -24.15
CA LEU A 490 4.58 7.25 -24.37
C LEU A 490 4.58 6.88 -25.86
N GLN A 491 3.66 7.44 -26.66
CA GLN A 491 3.62 7.23 -28.11
C GLN A 491 4.89 7.73 -28.82
N ARG A 492 5.57 8.74 -28.26
CA ARG A 492 6.85 9.21 -28.79
C ARG A 492 7.94 8.18 -28.60
N GLU A 493 8.00 7.55 -27.43
CA GLU A 493 8.98 6.51 -27.13
C GLU A 493 8.75 5.28 -28.00
N LEU A 494 7.52 4.76 -28.01
CA LEU A 494 7.13 3.58 -28.81
C LEU A 494 7.36 3.77 -30.32
N ARG A 495 7.32 5.01 -30.82
CA ARG A 495 7.59 5.31 -32.24
C ARG A 495 9.07 5.17 -32.60
N LYS A 496 10.00 5.46 -31.68
CA LYS A 496 11.44 5.33 -31.95
C LYS A 496 11.82 3.87 -32.19
N GLU A 497 11.21 2.97 -31.41
CA GLU A 497 11.55 1.54 -31.39
C GLU A 497 10.59 0.68 -32.25
N ASN A 498 9.57 1.29 -32.86
CA ASN A 498 8.54 0.59 -33.66
C ASN A 498 7.81 -0.51 -32.87
N GLU A 499 7.38 -0.16 -31.66
CA GLU A 499 6.81 -1.09 -30.70
C GLU A 499 5.35 -0.82 -30.39
N VAL A 500 4.72 -1.82 -29.79
CA VAL A 500 3.37 -1.70 -29.23
C VAL A 500 3.36 -2.12 -27.77
N LEU A 501 2.79 -1.25 -26.94
CA LEU A 501 2.46 -1.56 -25.55
C LEU A 501 1.04 -2.14 -25.47
N ILE A 502 0.90 -3.24 -24.74
CA ILE A 502 -0.36 -3.86 -24.38
C ILE A 502 -0.46 -3.89 -22.86
N ASP A 503 -1.33 -3.05 -22.28
CA ASP A 503 -1.62 -3.00 -20.84
C ASP A 503 -2.94 -3.73 -20.54
N PHE A 504 -2.85 -4.80 -19.77
CA PHE A 504 -3.98 -5.67 -19.46
C PHE A 504 -4.61 -5.29 -18.12
N TYR A 505 -5.93 -5.44 -18.01
CA TYR A 505 -6.67 -5.33 -16.75
C TYR A 505 -7.71 -6.43 -16.67
N VAL A 506 -7.67 -7.23 -15.59
CA VAL A 506 -8.62 -8.33 -15.38
C VAL A 506 -9.66 -7.93 -14.35
N TRP A 507 -10.95 -8.06 -14.71
CA TRP A 507 -12.05 -7.85 -13.78
C TRP A 507 -13.14 -8.91 -13.93
N ASN A 508 -13.35 -9.70 -12.87
CA ASN A 508 -14.19 -10.89 -12.86
C ASN A 508 -13.75 -11.92 -13.92
N GLN A 509 -14.29 -11.80 -15.13
CA GLN A 509 -14.03 -12.65 -16.28
C GLN A 509 -13.89 -11.82 -17.55
N ASP A 510 -13.79 -10.49 -17.42
CA ASP A 510 -13.53 -9.60 -18.54
C ASP A 510 -12.05 -9.21 -18.51
N LEU A 511 -11.38 -9.36 -19.65
CA LEU A 511 -10.03 -8.87 -19.92
C LEU A 511 -10.15 -7.60 -20.75
N TYR A 512 -9.67 -6.49 -20.20
CA TYR A 512 -9.51 -5.23 -20.92
C TYR A 512 -8.06 -5.10 -21.37
N SER A 513 -7.86 -4.75 -22.64
CA SER A 513 -6.54 -4.59 -23.25
C SER A 513 -6.42 -3.18 -23.80
N ILE A 514 -5.52 -2.37 -23.23
CA ILE A 514 -5.17 -1.05 -23.74
C ILE A 514 -3.95 -1.20 -24.64
N ILE A 515 -4.11 -0.85 -25.91
CA ILE A 515 -3.13 -1.08 -26.98
C ILE A 515 -2.64 0.28 -27.45
N ILE A 516 -1.36 0.55 -27.25
CA ILE A 516 -0.74 1.85 -27.54
C ILE A 516 0.41 1.62 -28.51
N SER A 517 0.37 2.30 -29.65
CA SER A 517 1.46 2.33 -30.63
C SER A 517 1.92 3.78 -30.81
N GLY A 518 2.94 4.00 -31.64
CA GLY A 518 3.40 5.35 -31.96
C GLY A 518 2.35 6.29 -32.58
N ARG A 519 1.16 5.80 -32.97
CA ARG A 519 0.08 6.59 -33.58
C ARG A 519 -1.29 6.32 -32.96
N ASP A 520 -1.54 5.09 -32.51
CA ASP A 520 -2.86 4.66 -32.07
C ASP A 520 -2.92 4.49 -30.55
N PHE A 521 -4.13 4.67 -30.01
CA PHE A 521 -4.52 4.28 -28.66
C PHE A 521 -5.88 3.60 -28.77
N LYS A 522 -5.92 2.28 -28.59
CA LYS A 522 -7.11 1.44 -28.76
C LYS A 522 -7.39 0.70 -27.46
N VAL A 523 -8.66 0.39 -27.20
CA VAL A 523 -9.04 -0.48 -26.08
C VAL A 523 -9.96 -1.57 -26.55
N MET A 524 -9.67 -2.79 -26.12
CA MET A 524 -10.46 -3.98 -26.41
C MET A 524 -10.96 -4.60 -25.12
N LYS A 525 -12.13 -5.23 -25.19
CA LYS A 525 -12.71 -6.02 -24.12
C LYS A 525 -13.02 -7.42 -24.65
N GLN A 526 -12.60 -8.44 -23.92
CA GLN A 526 -12.96 -9.83 -24.20
C GLN A 526 -13.28 -10.61 -22.94
N ARG A 527 -13.99 -11.72 -23.09
CA ARG A 527 -14.34 -12.60 -21.97
C ARG A 527 -13.27 -13.69 -21.85
N ILE A 528 -12.80 -13.94 -20.64
CA ILE A 528 -11.90 -15.06 -20.30
C ILE A 528 -12.66 -16.16 -19.52
N PRO A 529 -12.28 -17.44 -19.68
CA PRO A 529 -12.91 -18.54 -18.95
C PRO A 529 -12.76 -18.41 -17.43
N LYS A 530 -13.67 -19.02 -16.66
CA LYS A 530 -13.57 -19.05 -15.18
C LYS A 530 -12.31 -19.78 -14.70
N ASN A 531 -11.88 -20.80 -15.44
CA ASN A 531 -10.72 -21.63 -15.18
C ASN A 531 -9.42 -21.07 -15.80
N PHE A 532 -9.43 -19.84 -16.30
CA PHE A 532 -8.27 -19.28 -16.98
C PHE A 532 -7.01 -19.23 -16.09
N GLY A 533 -7.16 -18.85 -14.82
CA GLY A 533 -6.06 -18.88 -13.86
C GLY A 533 -5.48 -20.29 -13.63
N SER A 534 -6.34 -21.33 -13.64
CA SER A 534 -5.86 -22.72 -13.56
C SER A 534 -5.16 -23.17 -14.85
N THR A 535 -5.58 -22.68 -16.02
CA THR A 535 -4.90 -22.98 -17.30
C THR A 535 -3.47 -22.42 -17.31
N ILE A 536 -3.27 -21.20 -16.83
CA ILE A 536 -1.93 -20.60 -16.67
C ILE A 536 -1.08 -21.41 -15.68
N TRP A 537 -1.68 -21.84 -14.58
CA TRP A 537 -0.99 -22.65 -13.58
C TRP A 537 -0.62 -24.05 -14.11
N GLU A 538 -1.51 -24.68 -14.87
CA GLU A 538 -1.28 -25.97 -15.53
C GLU A 538 -0.14 -25.88 -16.54
N GLN A 539 -0.08 -24.81 -17.35
CA GLN A 539 1.03 -24.55 -18.26
C GLN A 539 2.36 -24.56 -17.51
N LYS A 540 2.45 -23.81 -16.41
CA LYS A 540 3.68 -23.72 -15.59
C LYS A 540 4.05 -25.06 -14.94
N ARG A 541 3.07 -25.78 -14.40
CA ARG A 541 3.31 -27.05 -13.69
C ARG A 541 3.83 -28.15 -14.61
N ASN A 542 3.31 -28.20 -15.84
CA ASN A 542 3.55 -29.31 -16.74
C ASN A 542 4.70 -29.04 -17.72
N LEU A 543 5.42 -27.92 -17.61
CA LEU A 543 6.51 -27.57 -18.55
C LEU A 543 7.48 -28.74 -18.77
N LEU A 544 8.01 -29.33 -17.69
CA LEU A 544 8.96 -30.44 -17.76
C LEU A 544 8.37 -31.77 -18.28
N THR A 545 7.09 -32.01 -18.02
CA THR A 545 6.47 -33.33 -18.24
C THR A 545 5.57 -33.38 -19.46
N SER A 546 5.31 -32.24 -20.09
CA SER A 546 4.41 -32.13 -21.23
C SER A 546 5.05 -32.65 -22.51
N THR A 547 4.25 -33.26 -23.38
CA THR A 547 4.64 -33.51 -24.77
C THR A 547 4.55 -32.22 -25.58
N PRO A 548 5.24 -32.09 -26.74
CA PRO A 548 5.11 -30.91 -27.61
C PRO A 548 3.65 -30.56 -27.96
N ASN A 549 2.82 -31.56 -28.23
CA ASN A 549 1.39 -31.38 -28.52
C ASN A 549 0.60 -30.86 -27.31
N GLU A 550 0.86 -31.40 -26.12
CA GLU A 550 0.19 -30.97 -24.90
C GLU A 550 0.55 -29.52 -24.56
N TYR A 551 1.84 -29.19 -24.65
CA TYR A 551 2.33 -27.84 -24.48
C TYR A 551 1.69 -26.88 -25.48
N ALA A 552 1.72 -27.22 -26.78
CA ALA A 552 1.15 -26.39 -27.85
C ALA A 552 -0.33 -26.11 -27.63
N ARG A 553 -1.12 -27.12 -27.23
CA ARG A 553 -2.55 -26.96 -26.96
C ARG A 553 -2.81 -25.98 -25.80
N ILE A 554 -2.12 -26.14 -24.67
CA ILE A 554 -2.31 -25.26 -23.49
C ILE A 554 -1.81 -23.84 -23.81
N SER A 555 -0.63 -23.74 -24.40
CA SER A 555 0.01 -22.48 -24.77
C SER A 555 -0.83 -21.69 -25.79
N ASN A 556 -1.35 -22.36 -26.82
CA ASN A 556 -2.23 -21.73 -27.80
C ASN A 556 -3.57 -21.30 -27.20
N THR A 557 -4.11 -22.05 -26.25
CA THR A 557 -5.32 -21.62 -25.53
C THR A 557 -5.10 -20.27 -24.85
N ILE A 558 -3.97 -20.11 -24.14
CA ILE A 558 -3.60 -18.83 -23.51
C ILE A 558 -3.41 -17.73 -24.55
N TYR A 559 -2.76 -18.04 -25.68
CA TYR A 559 -2.60 -17.10 -26.79
C TYR A 559 -3.95 -16.60 -27.35
N LEU A 560 -4.89 -17.51 -27.64
CA LEU A 560 -6.21 -17.17 -28.17
C LEU A 560 -7.03 -16.34 -27.18
N GLU A 561 -6.94 -16.67 -25.89
CA GLU A 561 -7.70 -16.02 -24.83
C GLU A 561 -7.11 -14.68 -24.36
N THR A 562 -5.93 -14.29 -24.88
CA THR A 562 -5.24 -13.04 -24.50
C THR A 562 -4.86 -12.19 -25.71
N LEU A 563 -4.04 -12.72 -26.62
CA LEU A 563 -3.31 -11.94 -27.62
C LEU A 563 -3.89 -12.04 -29.03
N ASP A 564 -4.54 -13.14 -29.43
CA ASP A 564 -4.99 -13.31 -30.84
C ASP A 564 -5.81 -12.11 -31.35
N SER A 565 -6.86 -11.71 -30.63
CA SER A 565 -7.69 -10.57 -31.02
C SER A 565 -6.94 -9.23 -30.94
N VAL A 566 -6.02 -9.09 -29.97
CA VAL A 566 -5.20 -7.89 -29.80
C VAL A 566 -4.21 -7.72 -30.95
N LEU A 567 -3.52 -8.80 -31.35
CA LEU A 567 -2.49 -8.76 -32.38
C LEU A 567 -3.07 -8.53 -33.80
N ARG A 568 -4.37 -8.73 -34.01
CA ARG A 568 -5.05 -8.38 -35.28
C ARG A 568 -5.13 -6.87 -35.51
N VAL A 569 -5.07 -6.05 -34.46
CA VAL A 569 -5.12 -4.58 -34.57
C VAL A 569 -3.75 -3.92 -34.35
N VAL A 570 -2.72 -4.72 -34.08
CA VAL A 570 -1.31 -4.30 -34.01
C VAL A 570 -0.80 -4.03 -35.44
N PRO A 571 -0.10 -2.91 -35.67
CA PRO A 571 0.52 -2.64 -36.97
C PRO A 571 1.42 -3.79 -37.43
N LYS A 572 1.39 -4.13 -38.72
CA LYS A 572 2.11 -5.31 -39.25
C LYS A 572 3.62 -5.14 -39.18
N GLU A 573 4.08 -3.90 -39.27
CA GLU A 573 5.47 -3.49 -39.20
C GLU A 573 6.06 -3.61 -37.79
N SER A 574 5.24 -3.70 -36.73
CA SER A 574 5.74 -3.74 -35.36
C SER A 574 6.61 -4.97 -35.10
N SER A 575 7.80 -4.74 -34.55
CA SER A 575 8.81 -5.76 -34.24
C SER A 575 8.94 -6.07 -32.74
N GLY A 576 8.48 -5.15 -31.89
CA GLY A 576 8.53 -5.30 -30.43
C GLY A 576 7.15 -5.25 -29.77
N LEU A 577 6.95 -6.10 -28.76
CA LEU A 577 5.78 -6.09 -27.88
C LEU A 577 6.20 -5.83 -26.44
N ILE A 578 5.64 -4.77 -25.86
CA ILE A 578 5.75 -4.49 -24.43
C ILE A 578 4.45 -4.92 -23.77
N ILE A 579 4.52 -5.81 -22.79
CA ILE A 579 3.36 -6.30 -22.05
C ILE A 579 3.35 -5.75 -20.63
N CYS A 580 2.25 -5.10 -20.22
CA CYS A 580 2.00 -4.77 -18.82
C CYS A 580 0.93 -5.73 -18.28
N PRO A 581 1.32 -6.83 -17.62
CA PRO A 581 0.38 -7.85 -17.16
C PRO A 581 -0.28 -7.47 -15.82
N ASP A 582 -1.58 -7.71 -15.72
CA ASP A 582 -2.33 -7.57 -14.45
C ASP A 582 -2.63 -8.92 -13.80
N ALA A 583 -2.63 -8.93 -12.46
CA ALA A 583 -3.07 -10.04 -11.62
C ALA A 583 -2.54 -11.42 -12.06
N SER A 584 -3.44 -12.34 -12.40
CA SER A 584 -3.15 -13.72 -12.77
C SER A 584 -2.38 -13.88 -14.08
N LEU A 585 -2.26 -12.82 -14.89
CA LEU A 585 -1.47 -12.84 -16.12
C LEU A 585 0.04 -12.78 -15.86
N GLN A 586 0.43 -12.53 -14.60
CA GLN A 586 1.84 -12.45 -14.25
C GLN A 586 2.55 -13.80 -14.31
N GLY A 587 3.73 -13.77 -14.90
CA GLY A 587 4.56 -14.94 -15.15
C GLY A 587 4.05 -15.84 -16.28
N ILE A 588 3.16 -15.37 -17.15
CA ILE A 588 3.01 -15.98 -18.48
C ILE A 588 4.33 -15.77 -19.24
N PRO A 589 4.97 -16.82 -19.76
CA PRO A 589 6.09 -16.69 -20.69
C PRO A 589 5.56 -16.29 -22.07
N TRP A 590 5.29 -14.99 -22.24
CA TRP A 590 4.60 -14.43 -23.43
C TRP A 590 5.26 -14.79 -24.76
N ASP A 591 6.59 -14.86 -24.75
CA ASP A 591 7.45 -15.23 -25.87
C ASP A 591 7.31 -16.72 -26.26
N ALA A 592 7.05 -17.60 -25.30
CA ALA A 592 6.82 -19.02 -25.51
C ALA A 592 5.36 -19.38 -25.86
N LEU A 593 4.48 -18.39 -26.01
CA LEU A 593 3.12 -18.64 -26.47
C LEU A 593 3.11 -19.18 -27.90
N VAL A 594 2.42 -20.30 -28.12
CA VAL A 594 2.33 -20.95 -29.44
C VAL A 594 1.16 -20.38 -30.23
N THR A 595 1.43 -19.95 -31.45
CA THR A 595 0.46 -19.25 -32.31
C THR A 595 -0.43 -20.18 -33.14
N ASP A 596 -0.08 -21.47 -33.24
CA ASP A 596 -0.87 -22.52 -33.89
C ASP A 596 -0.96 -23.82 -33.07
N THR A 597 -1.82 -24.77 -33.50
CA THR A 597 -2.08 -26.04 -32.78
C THR A 597 -1.78 -27.29 -33.61
N VAL A 598 -1.01 -27.16 -34.70
CA VAL A 598 -0.76 -28.29 -35.60
C VAL A 598 0.06 -29.36 -34.88
N ASN A 599 -0.23 -30.65 -35.13
CA ASN A 599 0.47 -31.84 -34.62
C ASN A 599 1.99 -31.64 -34.53
N ALA A 600 2.45 -31.13 -33.40
CA ALA A 600 3.82 -30.79 -33.13
C ALA A 600 4.58 -32.07 -32.84
N LYS A 601 5.52 -32.39 -33.73
CA LYS A 601 6.39 -33.56 -33.58
C LYS A 601 7.56 -33.30 -32.65
N SER A 602 7.86 -32.03 -32.38
CA SER A 602 9.04 -31.58 -31.63
C SER A 602 8.83 -30.19 -31.03
N PHE A 603 9.52 -29.88 -29.93
CA PHE A 603 9.52 -28.53 -29.35
C PHE A 603 10.21 -27.52 -30.25
N LYS A 604 11.24 -27.92 -30.99
CA LYS A 604 11.91 -27.05 -31.98
C LYS A 604 11.01 -26.61 -33.13
N GLY A 605 10.00 -27.43 -33.46
CA GLY A 605 9.10 -27.20 -34.59
C GLY A 605 7.89 -26.30 -34.28
N LEU A 606 7.76 -25.81 -33.04
CA LEU A 606 6.63 -25.00 -32.61
C LEU A 606 6.76 -23.54 -33.07
N ASN A 607 5.63 -22.94 -33.47
CA ASN A 607 5.55 -21.54 -33.87
C ASN A 607 5.32 -20.63 -32.66
N TYR A 608 6.39 -20.39 -31.91
CA TYR A 608 6.43 -19.47 -30.77
C TYR A 608 6.26 -18.01 -31.18
N LEU A 609 5.65 -17.21 -30.31
CA LEU A 609 5.46 -15.77 -30.51
C LEU A 609 6.80 -15.02 -30.66
N LEU A 610 7.85 -15.50 -29.98
CA LEU A 610 9.23 -14.98 -30.09
C LEU A 610 9.78 -15.03 -31.51
N ASN A 611 9.27 -15.91 -32.39
CA ASN A 611 9.72 -15.97 -33.78
C ASN A 611 9.39 -14.67 -34.51
N ARG A 612 8.35 -13.94 -34.09
CA ARG A 612 7.89 -12.69 -34.70
C ARG A 612 8.31 -11.44 -33.93
N PHE A 613 8.27 -11.49 -32.60
CA PHE A 613 8.42 -10.28 -31.77
C PHE A 613 9.57 -10.42 -30.76
N ALA A 614 10.30 -9.32 -30.54
CA ALA A 614 11.02 -9.12 -29.28
C ALA A 614 9.99 -8.76 -28.21
N ILE A 615 10.00 -9.46 -27.06
CA ILE A 615 8.96 -9.31 -26.04
C ILE A 615 9.58 -8.99 -24.69
N ARG A 616 9.10 -7.92 -24.08
CA ARG A 616 9.45 -7.52 -22.71
C ARG A 616 8.22 -7.15 -21.90
N THR A 617 8.34 -7.20 -20.58
CA THR A 617 7.28 -6.74 -19.67
C THR A 617 7.58 -5.40 -19.05
N VAL A 618 6.59 -4.74 -18.47
CA VAL A 618 6.80 -3.58 -17.59
C VAL A 618 5.86 -3.66 -16.39
N LEU A 619 6.32 -3.21 -15.21
CA LEU A 619 5.45 -3.08 -14.03
C LEU A 619 4.52 -1.86 -14.12
N SER A 620 4.98 -0.81 -14.82
CA SER A 620 4.18 0.36 -15.16
C SER A 620 4.68 0.96 -16.47
N PRO A 621 3.79 1.27 -17.44
CA PRO A 621 4.13 1.94 -18.70
C PRO A 621 4.94 3.24 -18.53
N ARG A 622 4.85 3.89 -17.37
CA ARG A 622 5.60 5.11 -17.08
C ARG A 622 7.11 4.90 -16.95
N HIS A 623 7.57 3.68 -16.69
CA HIS A 623 9.01 3.36 -16.68
C HIS A 623 9.66 3.63 -18.04
N LEU A 624 8.91 3.50 -19.13
CA LEU A 624 9.41 3.71 -20.48
C LEU A 624 9.79 5.17 -20.76
N ILE A 625 9.16 6.12 -20.07
CA ILE A 625 9.42 7.56 -20.25
C ILE A 625 10.26 8.18 -19.13
N ALA A 626 10.70 7.38 -18.16
CA ALA A 626 11.57 7.86 -17.08
C ALA A 626 12.95 8.26 -17.65
N LYS A 627 13.58 9.31 -17.10
CA LYS A 627 14.90 9.75 -17.57
C LYS A 627 15.96 8.68 -17.30
N ASN A 628 16.81 8.42 -18.28
CA ASN A 628 17.93 7.49 -18.13
C ASN A 628 18.93 8.06 -17.11
N ARG A 629 19.43 7.21 -16.22
CA ARG A 629 20.51 7.54 -15.28
C ARG A 629 21.86 7.40 -15.99
N LYS A 630 22.90 8.01 -15.41
CA LYS A 630 24.26 7.94 -15.96
C LYS A 630 24.82 6.54 -15.77
N ALA A 631 25.43 5.98 -16.82
CA ALA A 631 26.09 4.68 -16.80
C ALA A 631 27.16 4.59 -15.70
N GLY A 632 27.21 3.44 -15.02
CA GLY A 632 28.19 3.09 -13.98
C GLY A 632 29.14 1.96 -14.40
N ALA A 633 29.79 1.31 -13.43
CA ALA A 633 30.61 0.11 -13.68
C ALA A 633 29.78 -1.19 -13.56
N PHE A 634 30.36 -2.35 -13.87
CA PHE A 634 29.74 -3.66 -13.58
C PHE A 634 29.91 -4.06 -12.11
N LEU A 635 28.88 -4.64 -11.50
CA LEU A 635 28.93 -5.25 -10.16
C LEU A 635 28.32 -6.66 -10.19
N GLY A 636 29.16 -7.66 -9.94
CA GLY A 636 28.78 -9.06 -9.80
C GLY A 636 28.72 -9.50 -8.34
N VAL A 637 27.64 -10.16 -7.94
CA VAL A 637 27.45 -10.75 -6.62
C VAL A 637 27.10 -12.22 -6.74
N ALA A 638 27.95 -13.12 -6.27
CA ALA A 638 27.68 -14.56 -6.29
C ALA A 638 28.19 -15.23 -5.00
N PRO A 639 27.31 -15.51 -4.03
CA PRO A 639 27.71 -16.15 -2.78
C PRO A 639 28.17 -17.59 -3.00
N ASP A 640 29.06 -18.08 -2.14
CA ASP A 640 29.57 -19.44 -2.20
C ASP A 640 28.69 -20.40 -1.37
N PHE A 641 28.00 -21.30 -2.06
CA PHE A 641 27.14 -22.33 -1.45
C PHE A 641 27.79 -23.73 -1.44
N SER A 642 29.08 -23.86 -1.77
CA SER A 642 29.77 -25.16 -1.82
C SER A 642 29.68 -25.95 -0.51
N ASN A 643 29.63 -25.26 0.63
CA ASN A 643 29.53 -25.84 1.97
C ASN A 643 28.13 -25.68 2.61
N SER A 644 27.13 -25.22 1.86
CA SER A 644 25.77 -25.02 2.36
C SER A 644 25.09 -26.36 2.62
N LYS A 645 24.37 -26.46 3.75
CA LYS A 645 23.51 -27.62 4.04
C LYS A 645 22.08 -27.41 3.55
N LYS A 646 21.70 -26.17 3.30
CA LYS A 646 20.33 -25.76 2.96
C LYS A 646 20.12 -25.57 1.46
N PHE A 647 21.14 -25.15 0.74
CA PHE A 647 21.06 -24.73 -0.66
C PHE A 647 22.08 -25.48 -1.51
N SER A 648 21.70 -25.79 -2.75
CA SER A 648 22.60 -26.44 -3.71
C SER A 648 23.66 -25.45 -4.22
N SER A 649 24.83 -25.96 -4.61
CA SER A 649 25.82 -25.16 -5.31
C SER A 649 25.32 -24.74 -6.69
N ILE A 650 25.73 -23.54 -7.14
CA ILE A 650 25.44 -22.96 -8.46
C ILE A 650 26.73 -22.56 -9.19
N PRO A 651 27.66 -23.52 -9.39
CA PRO A 651 29.02 -23.22 -9.82
C PRO A 651 29.11 -22.57 -11.22
N PHE A 652 28.18 -22.87 -12.13
CA PHE A 652 28.21 -22.32 -13.48
C PHE A 652 27.80 -20.84 -13.47
N SER A 653 26.75 -20.51 -12.73
CA SER A 653 26.34 -19.12 -12.53
C SER A 653 27.41 -18.30 -11.79
N THR A 654 28.02 -18.86 -10.73
CA THR A 654 29.12 -18.18 -10.02
C THR A 654 30.31 -17.91 -10.94
N ALA A 655 30.68 -18.88 -11.78
CA ALA A 655 31.76 -18.70 -12.75
C ALA A 655 31.43 -17.61 -13.77
N LEU A 656 30.21 -17.60 -14.32
CA LEU A 656 29.75 -16.58 -15.27
C LEU A 656 29.82 -15.18 -14.67
N VAL A 657 29.27 -14.97 -13.47
CA VAL A 657 29.28 -13.65 -12.79
C VAL A 657 30.70 -13.16 -12.59
N LYS A 658 31.61 -14.05 -12.19
CA LYS A 658 33.02 -13.72 -11.98
C LYS A 658 33.73 -13.37 -13.30
N THR A 659 33.48 -14.13 -14.36
CA THR A 659 34.04 -13.87 -15.69
C THR A 659 33.56 -12.53 -16.23
N LYS A 660 32.25 -12.26 -16.21
CA LYS A 660 31.68 -11.00 -16.69
C LYS A 660 32.11 -9.80 -15.85
N ALA A 661 32.28 -9.96 -14.53
CA ALA A 661 32.88 -8.90 -13.72
C ALA A 661 34.30 -8.53 -14.19
N SER A 662 35.09 -9.49 -14.65
CA SER A 662 36.43 -9.23 -15.21
C SER A 662 36.38 -8.61 -16.60
N GLU A 663 35.51 -9.12 -17.49
CA GLU A 663 35.38 -8.65 -18.88
C GLU A 663 34.89 -7.19 -18.93
N TYR A 664 33.87 -6.84 -18.13
CA TYR A 664 33.31 -5.49 -18.07
C TYR A 664 34.08 -4.52 -17.14
N GLY A 665 35.29 -4.88 -16.69
CA GLY A 665 36.11 -4.04 -15.81
C GLY A 665 35.46 -3.67 -14.47
N GLY A 666 34.60 -4.57 -13.95
CA GLY A 666 33.77 -4.37 -12.78
C GLY A 666 34.32 -4.95 -11.48
N LYS A 667 33.46 -4.97 -10.45
CA LYS A 667 33.73 -5.60 -9.15
C LYS A 667 32.99 -6.93 -9.02
N PHE A 668 33.62 -7.88 -8.35
CA PHE A 668 33.01 -9.15 -7.93
C PHE A 668 32.99 -9.24 -6.39
N SER A 669 31.90 -9.73 -5.81
CA SER A 669 31.75 -9.93 -4.36
C SER A 669 30.93 -11.18 -4.03
N ASN A 670 31.19 -11.80 -2.88
CA ASN A 670 30.36 -12.88 -2.33
C ASN A 670 29.23 -12.37 -1.44
N VAL A 671 29.24 -11.07 -1.09
CA VAL A 671 28.25 -10.40 -0.24
C VAL A 671 27.73 -9.13 -0.91
N LEU A 672 26.53 -8.68 -0.55
CA LEU A 672 25.99 -7.43 -1.07
C LEU A 672 26.76 -6.22 -0.49
N PRO A 673 27.30 -5.32 -1.33
CA PRO A 673 27.94 -4.09 -0.86
C PRO A 673 26.95 -3.14 -0.16
N VAL A 674 27.44 -2.35 0.80
CA VAL A 674 26.63 -1.35 1.54
C VAL A 674 26.83 0.07 0.97
N ASP A 675 27.83 0.28 0.11
CA ASP A 675 28.17 1.58 -0.46
C ASP A 675 27.13 2.09 -1.47
N THR A 676 27.01 3.42 -1.61
CA THR A 676 26.26 4.04 -2.71
C THR A 676 27.02 3.82 -4.01
N LEU A 677 26.41 3.10 -4.95
CA LEU A 677 27.04 2.73 -6.22
C LEU A 677 26.08 2.96 -7.37
N ASN A 678 26.47 3.81 -8.34
CA ASN A 678 25.84 3.78 -9.66
C ASN A 678 26.49 2.66 -10.46
N VAL A 679 25.68 1.73 -10.96
CA VAL A 679 26.13 0.50 -11.60
C VAL A 679 25.46 0.41 -12.97
N ASN A 680 26.19 0.08 -14.04
CA ASN A 680 25.55 -0.13 -15.34
C ASN A 680 24.88 -1.50 -15.39
N VAL A 681 25.61 -2.55 -15.00
CA VAL A 681 25.10 -3.91 -14.91
C VAL A 681 25.33 -4.46 -13.51
N PHE A 682 24.25 -4.79 -12.81
CA PHE A 682 24.28 -5.51 -11.55
C PHE A 682 23.83 -6.96 -11.79
N HIS A 683 24.73 -7.93 -11.64
CA HIS A 683 24.41 -9.35 -11.81
C HIS A 683 24.53 -10.06 -10.47
N ILE A 684 23.41 -10.58 -9.95
CA ILE A 684 23.39 -11.43 -8.76
C ILE A 684 23.01 -12.87 -9.09
N ALA A 685 23.83 -13.82 -8.63
CA ALA A 685 23.56 -15.26 -8.69
C ALA A 685 23.40 -15.81 -7.26
N SER A 686 22.17 -16.13 -6.83
CA SER A 686 21.87 -16.49 -5.43
C SER A 686 20.56 -17.27 -5.29
N HIS A 687 20.35 -17.92 -4.14
CA HIS A 687 19.09 -18.57 -3.78
C HIS A 687 18.07 -17.57 -3.22
N VAL A 688 16.83 -17.72 -3.65
CA VAL A 688 15.68 -16.93 -3.20
C VAL A 688 14.69 -17.82 -2.47
N VAL A 689 14.19 -17.36 -1.33
CA VAL A 689 13.04 -17.97 -0.65
C VAL A 689 11.89 -16.97 -0.60
N ASN A 690 10.76 -17.37 -1.18
CA ASN A 690 9.54 -16.56 -1.21
C ASN A 690 8.65 -16.85 0.01
N ASP A 691 8.26 -15.80 0.75
CA ASP A 691 7.25 -15.87 1.80
C ASP A 691 5.91 -15.35 1.25
N SER A 692 5.03 -16.26 0.82
CA SER A 692 3.74 -15.88 0.22
C SER A 692 2.76 -15.22 1.21
N LEU A 693 2.97 -15.40 2.53
CA LEU A 693 2.13 -14.78 3.56
C LEU A 693 2.65 -13.39 3.94
N ARG A 694 3.97 -13.17 3.85
CA ARG A 694 4.64 -11.90 4.15
C ARG A 694 5.66 -11.57 3.06
N PRO A 695 5.22 -11.10 1.88
CA PRO A 695 6.06 -11.03 0.68
C PRO A 695 7.27 -10.10 0.79
N TYR A 696 7.19 -9.05 1.60
CA TYR A 696 8.34 -8.19 1.93
C TYR A 696 9.45 -8.90 2.72
N ARG A 697 9.17 -10.05 3.32
CA ARG A 697 10.15 -10.91 4.02
C ARG A 697 10.76 -11.99 3.13
N SER A 698 10.32 -12.10 1.88
CA SER A 698 11.05 -12.91 0.90
C SER A 698 12.49 -12.43 0.84
N ALA A 699 13.45 -13.35 0.79
CA ALA A 699 14.86 -13.03 0.99
C ALA A 699 15.80 -13.71 -0.03
N LEU A 700 16.84 -12.97 -0.39
CA LEU A 700 18.03 -13.47 -1.09
C LEU A 700 19.02 -13.97 -0.05
N TYR A 701 19.51 -15.19 -0.20
CA TYR A 701 20.44 -15.80 0.74
C TYR A 701 21.89 -15.64 0.31
N PHE A 702 22.78 -15.46 1.27
CA PHE A 702 24.23 -15.40 1.05
C PHE A 702 24.94 -16.61 1.65
N ASN A 703 24.30 -17.29 2.60
CA ASN A 703 24.68 -18.59 3.14
C ASN A 703 23.47 -19.22 3.87
N ASP A 704 23.67 -20.24 4.70
CA ASP A 704 22.58 -20.91 5.45
C ASP A 704 21.83 -19.99 6.42
N THR A 705 22.48 -18.92 6.92
CA THR A 705 21.97 -18.04 7.99
C THR A 705 21.78 -16.59 7.57
N ASP A 706 22.56 -16.11 6.62
CA ASP A 706 22.58 -14.72 6.17
C ASP A 706 21.70 -14.51 4.94
N SER A 707 20.87 -13.48 4.99
CA SER A 707 19.91 -13.17 3.94
C SER A 707 19.48 -11.72 3.96
N VAL A 708 19.18 -11.17 2.78
CA VAL A 708 18.63 -9.81 2.62
C VAL A 708 17.20 -9.91 2.11
N THR A 709 16.27 -9.32 2.86
CA THR A 709 14.85 -9.28 2.51
C THR A 709 14.54 -8.25 1.42
N ILE A 710 13.40 -8.38 0.75
CA ILE A 710 12.89 -7.36 -0.19
C ILE A 710 12.81 -5.97 0.47
N SER A 711 12.41 -5.91 1.76
CA SER A 711 12.32 -4.65 2.50
C SER A 711 13.69 -3.99 2.68
N GLU A 712 14.71 -4.76 3.04
CA GLU A 712 16.08 -4.25 3.21
C GLU A 712 16.68 -3.87 1.86
N LEU A 713 16.51 -4.72 0.85
CA LEU A 713 17.01 -4.47 -0.51
C LEU A 713 16.42 -3.20 -1.12
N SER A 714 15.14 -2.92 -0.87
CA SER A 714 14.46 -1.71 -1.34
C SER A 714 15.03 -0.40 -0.76
N THR A 715 15.85 -0.50 0.30
CA THR A 715 16.55 0.64 0.93
C THR A 715 18.04 0.71 0.56
N SER A 716 18.49 -0.20 -0.31
CA SER A 716 19.88 -0.23 -0.79
C SER A 716 20.22 1.02 -1.60
N MET A 717 21.46 1.47 -1.46
CA MET A 717 22.01 2.63 -2.17
C MET A 717 22.70 2.25 -3.50
N ILE A 718 22.48 1.02 -3.98
CA ILE A 718 22.96 0.56 -5.28
C ILE A 718 21.93 0.92 -6.34
N HIS A 719 22.33 1.64 -7.38
CA HIS A 719 21.47 2.11 -8.46
C HIS A 719 21.90 1.51 -9.81
N PRO A 720 21.41 0.31 -10.18
CA PRO A 720 21.76 -0.32 -11.45
C PRO A 720 21.02 0.30 -12.63
N THR A 721 21.59 0.27 -13.85
CA THR A 721 20.82 0.48 -15.09
C THR A 721 20.08 -0.81 -15.47
N LEU A 722 20.83 -1.91 -15.57
CA LEU A 722 20.34 -3.28 -15.78
C LEU A 722 20.64 -4.14 -14.54
N ALA A 723 19.62 -4.77 -13.97
CA ALA A 723 19.77 -5.78 -12.93
C ALA A 723 19.48 -7.18 -13.51
N ILE A 724 20.43 -8.12 -13.41
CA ILE A 724 20.29 -9.51 -13.81
C ILE A 724 20.16 -10.36 -12.54
N LEU A 725 18.98 -10.94 -12.34
CA LEU A 725 18.59 -11.65 -11.14
C LEU A 725 18.56 -13.16 -11.39
N ASN A 726 19.74 -13.76 -11.31
CA ASN A 726 19.93 -15.19 -11.43
C ASN A 726 19.67 -15.89 -10.08
N GLY A 727 18.38 -16.02 -9.75
CA GLY A 727 17.92 -16.75 -8.59
C GLY A 727 16.55 -17.35 -8.84
N CYS A 728 16.13 -18.32 -8.05
CA CYS A 728 14.84 -19.01 -8.25
C CYS A 728 13.66 -18.03 -8.16
N GLN A 729 12.80 -17.97 -9.19
CA GLN A 729 11.51 -17.25 -9.13
C GLN A 729 11.63 -15.76 -8.78
N THR A 730 12.70 -15.08 -9.19
CA THR A 730 12.96 -13.65 -8.86
C THR A 730 11.92 -12.69 -9.44
N GLY A 731 11.24 -13.11 -10.51
CA GLY A 731 10.14 -12.39 -11.14
C GLY A 731 8.75 -12.74 -10.62
N ASN A 732 8.58 -13.92 -10.00
CA ASN A 732 7.33 -14.27 -9.35
C ASN A 732 7.26 -13.65 -7.95
N GLY A 733 6.04 -13.39 -7.50
CA GLY A 733 5.81 -12.78 -6.21
C GLY A 733 4.35 -12.89 -5.82
N THR A 734 4.00 -12.29 -4.68
CA THR A 734 2.59 -12.24 -4.26
C THR A 734 1.93 -11.01 -4.84
N TYR A 735 0.87 -11.22 -5.61
CA TYR A 735 0.06 -10.14 -6.18
C TYR A 735 -0.83 -9.54 -5.10
N TYR A 736 -0.70 -8.23 -4.90
CA TYR A 736 -1.67 -7.44 -4.15
C TYR A 736 -2.49 -6.61 -5.12
N GLN A 737 -3.81 -6.71 -5.00
CA GLN A 737 -4.72 -5.85 -5.76
C GLN A 737 -4.38 -4.38 -5.49
N SER A 738 -4.30 -3.55 -6.53
CA SER A 738 -3.74 -2.17 -6.58
C SER A 738 -2.24 -1.96 -6.43
N GLU A 739 -1.51 -2.84 -5.76
CA GLU A 739 -0.06 -2.67 -5.65
C GLU A 739 0.69 -3.43 -6.73
N GLY A 740 0.04 -4.37 -7.43
CA GLY A 740 0.74 -5.28 -8.31
C GLY A 740 1.56 -6.30 -7.50
N THR A 741 2.52 -6.94 -8.15
CA THR A 741 3.27 -8.04 -7.54
C THR A 741 4.44 -7.53 -6.74
N ILE A 742 4.55 -7.99 -5.50
CA ILE A 742 5.75 -7.80 -4.67
C ILE A 742 6.74 -8.90 -5.04
N SER A 743 7.79 -8.53 -5.78
CA SER A 743 8.86 -9.41 -6.26
C SER A 743 10.23 -8.74 -6.10
N PHE A 744 11.31 -9.48 -6.32
CA PHE A 744 12.66 -8.90 -6.34
C PHE A 744 12.81 -7.90 -7.47
N ALA A 745 12.24 -8.16 -8.65
CA ALA A 745 12.24 -7.18 -9.73
C ALA A 745 11.71 -5.81 -9.30
N ARG A 746 10.64 -5.80 -8.49
CA ARG A 746 10.10 -4.57 -7.89
C ARG A 746 11.08 -3.88 -6.94
N ALA A 747 11.79 -4.65 -6.11
CA ALA A 747 12.83 -4.12 -5.22
C ALA A 747 13.97 -3.47 -6.03
N PHE A 748 14.38 -4.09 -7.15
CA PHE A 748 15.39 -3.52 -8.03
C PHE A 748 14.92 -2.26 -8.77
N TYR A 749 13.64 -2.18 -9.19
CA TYR A 749 13.08 -0.91 -9.67
C TYR A 749 13.12 0.20 -8.60
N ARG A 750 12.84 -0.13 -7.33
CA ARG A 750 12.97 0.81 -6.21
C ARG A 750 14.41 1.24 -5.94
N MET A 751 15.36 0.35 -6.21
CA MET A 751 16.79 0.67 -6.23
C MET A 751 17.17 1.54 -7.43
N GLY A 752 16.28 1.77 -8.40
CA GLY A 752 16.51 2.63 -9.56
C GLY A 752 16.90 1.88 -10.84
N ALA A 753 16.73 0.56 -10.89
CA ALA A 753 16.88 -0.23 -12.12
C ALA A 753 15.99 0.33 -13.25
N GLU A 754 16.55 0.54 -14.44
CA GLU A 754 15.75 0.86 -15.63
C GLU A 754 15.20 -0.42 -16.25
N SER A 755 15.99 -1.49 -16.18
CA SER A 755 15.64 -2.82 -16.69
C SER A 755 16.07 -3.90 -15.71
N VAL A 756 15.26 -4.97 -15.65
CA VAL A 756 15.52 -6.14 -14.82
C VAL A 756 15.32 -7.39 -15.66
N LEU A 757 16.37 -8.20 -15.79
CA LEU A 757 16.30 -9.56 -16.31
C LEU A 757 16.11 -10.51 -15.13
N MET A 758 15.02 -11.28 -15.13
CA MET A 758 14.60 -12.11 -13.99
C MET A 758 14.18 -13.51 -14.43
N THR A 759 13.99 -14.43 -13.48
CA THR A 759 13.47 -15.77 -13.74
C THR A 759 12.03 -15.94 -13.24
N LEU A 760 11.20 -16.62 -14.03
CA LEU A 760 9.84 -17.01 -13.68
C LEU A 760 9.78 -18.31 -12.89
N TRP A 761 10.74 -19.21 -13.08
CA TRP A 761 10.88 -20.46 -12.33
C TRP A 761 12.36 -20.84 -12.23
N SER A 762 12.65 -21.79 -11.36
CA SER A 762 13.99 -22.37 -11.23
C SER A 762 14.31 -23.17 -12.49
N VAL A 763 15.40 -22.81 -13.16
CA VAL A 763 15.97 -23.55 -14.28
C VAL A 763 17.29 -24.17 -13.82
N ASP A 764 17.74 -25.22 -14.51
CA ASP A 764 19.07 -25.79 -14.30
C ASP A 764 20.18 -24.71 -14.35
N ASP A 765 21.14 -24.80 -13.43
CA ASP A 765 22.20 -23.79 -13.23
C ASP A 765 23.04 -23.60 -14.50
N LYS A 766 23.46 -24.72 -15.11
CA LYS A 766 24.28 -24.68 -16.32
C LYS A 766 23.50 -24.07 -17.49
N THR A 767 22.26 -24.51 -17.67
CA THR A 767 21.39 -23.97 -18.73
C THR A 767 21.19 -22.47 -18.60
N THR A 768 20.98 -21.99 -17.38
CA THR A 768 20.81 -20.56 -17.10
C THR A 768 22.09 -19.78 -17.41
N ALA A 769 23.25 -20.32 -17.02
CA ALA A 769 24.54 -19.71 -17.31
C ALA A 769 24.83 -19.66 -18.82
N ASP A 770 24.55 -20.73 -19.56
CA ASP A 770 24.76 -20.80 -21.02
C ASP A 770 23.87 -19.77 -21.75
N LEU A 771 22.60 -19.65 -21.36
CA LEU A 771 21.66 -18.70 -21.95
C LEU A 771 22.01 -17.24 -21.59
N LEU A 772 22.47 -16.98 -20.36
CA LEU A 772 22.95 -15.65 -19.97
C LEU A 772 24.27 -15.28 -20.65
N ASP A 773 25.18 -16.22 -20.88
CA ASP A 773 26.42 -15.96 -21.64
C ASP A 773 26.11 -15.60 -23.09
N SER A 774 25.16 -16.31 -23.73
CA SER A 774 24.65 -15.94 -25.05
C SER A 774 23.99 -14.56 -25.04
N PHE A 775 23.19 -14.25 -24.02
CA PHE A 775 22.60 -12.92 -23.86
C PHE A 775 23.66 -11.80 -23.75
N TYR A 776 24.73 -12.01 -22.97
CA TYR A 776 25.84 -11.06 -22.89
C TYR A 776 26.54 -10.86 -24.24
N LYS A 777 26.79 -11.94 -25.00
CA LYS A 777 27.39 -11.84 -26.34
C LYS A 777 26.52 -11.01 -27.28
N GLU A 778 25.22 -11.25 -27.29
CA GLU A 778 24.27 -10.46 -28.10
C GLU A 778 24.16 -9.00 -27.63
N MET A 779 24.56 -8.68 -26.39
CA MET A 779 24.62 -7.29 -25.90
C MET A 779 25.87 -6.54 -26.35
N GLU A 780 26.98 -7.23 -26.67
CA GLU A 780 28.26 -6.60 -27.06
C GLU A 780 28.13 -5.79 -28.36
N ASP A 781 27.16 -6.13 -29.22
CA ASP A 781 26.89 -5.45 -30.50
C ASP A 781 26.01 -4.18 -30.37
N GLU A 782 25.90 -3.59 -29.18
CA GLU A 782 24.97 -2.49 -28.85
C GLU A 782 23.50 -2.79 -29.22
N SER A 783 23.13 -4.06 -29.25
CA SER A 783 21.76 -4.48 -29.54
C SER A 783 20.81 -4.12 -28.38
N PRO A 784 19.55 -3.78 -28.67
CA PRO A 784 18.53 -3.61 -27.64
C PRO A 784 18.35 -4.86 -26.79
N LEU A 785 18.15 -4.69 -25.48
CA LEU A 785 18.15 -5.79 -24.52
C LEU A 785 17.11 -6.88 -24.81
N ASP A 786 15.94 -6.51 -25.34
CA ASP A 786 14.89 -7.47 -25.67
C ASP A 786 15.21 -8.26 -26.95
N ILE A 787 15.88 -7.63 -27.92
CA ILE A 787 16.44 -8.30 -29.10
C ILE A 787 17.55 -9.26 -28.67
N SER A 788 18.50 -8.82 -27.84
CA SER A 788 19.58 -9.68 -27.34
C SER A 788 19.03 -10.90 -26.60
N LEU A 789 17.98 -10.73 -25.77
CA LEU A 789 17.34 -11.85 -25.08
C LEU A 789 16.60 -12.78 -26.06
N ARG A 790 15.94 -12.22 -27.07
CA ARG A 790 15.26 -13.00 -28.11
C ARG A 790 16.26 -13.85 -28.89
N GLU A 791 17.33 -13.26 -29.40
CA GLU A 791 18.33 -13.98 -30.20
C GLU A 791 19.03 -15.05 -29.37
N ALA A 792 19.38 -14.77 -28.11
CA ALA A 792 19.93 -15.78 -27.20
C ALA A 792 18.99 -16.99 -27.02
N LYS A 793 17.68 -16.76 -26.89
CA LYS A 793 16.68 -17.85 -26.81
C LYS A 793 16.50 -18.59 -28.12
N VAL A 794 16.47 -17.87 -29.24
CA VAL A 794 16.36 -18.47 -30.58
C VAL A 794 17.57 -19.37 -30.85
N ASP A 795 18.77 -18.89 -30.54
CA ASP A 795 20.01 -19.65 -30.69
C ASP A 795 19.99 -20.91 -29.82
N PHE A 796 19.60 -20.77 -28.56
CA PHE A 796 19.44 -21.90 -27.63
C PHE A 796 18.48 -22.97 -28.17
N ILE A 797 17.29 -22.57 -28.66
CA ILE A 797 16.29 -23.50 -29.22
C ILE A 797 16.84 -24.21 -30.46
N ARG A 798 17.46 -23.46 -31.38
CA ARG A 798 18.01 -24.01 -32.63
C ARG A 798 19.14 -25.00 -32.35
N ASN A 799 20.06 -24.63 -31.47
CA ASN A 799 21.27 -25.38 -31.18
C ASN A 799 21.11 -26.40 -30.04
N ALA A 800 19.91 -26.53 -29.45
CA ALA A 800 19.66 -27.50 -28.39
C ALA A 800 20.10 -28.93 -28.81
N PRO A 801 20.94 -29.63 -28.04
CA PRO A 801 21.45 -30.96 -28.42
C PRO A 801 20.37 -32.02 -28.58
N THR A 802 19.26 -31.88 -27.86
CA THR A 802 18.09 -32.77 -27.89
C THR A 802 16.82 -31.93 -28.02
N ASP A 803 15.72 -32.54 -28.47
CA ASP A 803 14.42 -31.87 -28.49
C ASP A 803 13.88 -31.60 -27.08
N GLU A 804 14.25 -32.43 -26.10
CA GLU A 804 13.92 -32.21 -24.69
C GLU A 804 14.52 -30.90 -24.17
N LEU A 805 15.78 -30.59 -24.53
CA LEU A 805 16.40 -29.32 -24.15
C LEU A 805 15.81 -28.12 -24.90
N ALA A 806 15.10 -28.33 -26.02
CA ALA A 806 14.34 -27.27 -26.69
C ALA A 806 12.99 -26.97 -25.99
N ASN A 807 12.61 -27.76 -24.98
CA ASN A 807 11.40 -27.52 -24.19
C ASN A 807 11.45 -26.12 -23.53
N PRO A 808 10.35 -25.33 -23.62
CA PRO A 808 10.22 -24.02 -22.98
C PRO A 808 10.61 -23.94 -21.50
N TYR A 809 10.57 -25.04 -20.76
CA TYR A 809 11.11 -25.09 -19.39
C TYR A 809 12.52 -24.50 -19.28
N TYR A 810 13.39 -24.77 -20.25
CA TYR A 810 14.82 -24.45 -20.18
C TYR A 810 15.15 -23.00 -20.55
N TRP A 811 14.33 -22.34 -21.37
CA TRP A 811 14.67 -21.02 -21.92
C TRP A 811 13.61 -19.95 -21.67
N ALA A 812 12.34 -20.32 -21.56
CA ALA A 812 11.23 -19.36 -21.41
C ALA A 812 11.14 -18.77 -19.99
N GLY A 813 11.89 -19.34 -19.04
CA GLY A 813 11.93 -18.88 -17.66
C GLY A 813 12.58 -17.51 -17.50
N LEU A 814 13.52 -17.12 -18.39
CA LEU A 814 14.16 -15.81 -18.35
C LEU A 814 13.25 -14.75 -18.97
N GLN A 815 13.02 -13.63 -18.29
CA GLN A 815 12.16 -12.54 -18.77
C GLN A 815 12.79 -11.19 -18.52
N LEU A 816 12.83 -10.36 -19.56
CA LEU A 816 13.23 -8.96 -19.45
C LEU A 816 12.01 -8.12 -19.06
N SER A 817 12.20 -7.22 -18.09
CA SER A 817 11.25 -6.19 -17.74
C SER A 817 11.90 -4.82 -17.77
N GLY A 818 11.20 -3.80 -18.25
CA GLY A 818 11.68 -2.40 -18.27
C GLY A 818 11.93 -1.88 -19.68
N LYS A 819 12.96 -1.03 -19.81
CA LYS A 819 13.41 -0.51 -21.11
C LYS A 819 14.25 -1.54 -21.86
N ALA A 820 14.45 -1.33 -23.16
CA ALA A 820 15.40 -2.11 -23.94
C ALA A 820 16.58 -1.31 -24.49
N ASP A 821 16.78 -0.08 -24.00
CA ASP A 821 17.95 0.73 -24.34
C ASP A 821 19.22 -0.12 -24.27
N PRO A 822 20.08 -0.10 -25.31
CA PRO A 822 21.38 -0.76 -25.27
C PRO A 822 22.21 -0.30 -24.08
N ILE A 823 22.98 -1.23 -23.50
CA ILE A 823 23.89 -0.91 -22.42
C ILE A 823 25.20 -0.43 -23.04
N HIS A 824 25.35 0.89 -23.14
CA HIS A 824 26.59 1.48 -23.64
C HIS A 824 27.73 1.24 -22.64
N GLU A 825 28.84 0.69 -23.14
CA GLU A 825 30.11 0.73 -22.43
C GLU A 825 30.68 2.15 -22.49
N THR A 826 31.21 2.65 -21.37
CA THR A 826 31.97 3.89 -21.37
C THR A 826 33.35 3.63 -21.99
N ASP A 827 33.43 3.52 -23.32
CA ASP A 827 34.73 3.50 -23.98
C ASP A 827 35.30 4.93 -24.03
N HIS A 828 36.25 5.20 -23.14
CA HIS A 828 36.99 6.47 -23.09
C HIS A 828 38.26 6.45 -23.97
N SER A 829 38.50 5.39 -24.75
CA SER A 829 39.67 5.26 -25.63
C SER A 829 39.81 6.42 -26.60
N TRP A 830 38.70 6.93 -27.15
CA TRP A 830 38.69 8.07 -28.05
C TRP A 830 39.11 9.38 -27.37
N ILE A 831 38.83 9.57 -26.07
CA ILE A 831 39.26 10.74 -25.29
C ILE A 831 40.79 10.69 -25.10
N ILE A 832 41.33 9.50 -24.87
CA ILE A 832 42.78 9.29 -24.76
C ILE A 832 43.45 9.50 -26.11
N LEU A 833 42.90 8.96 -27.20
CA LEU A 833 43.42 9.14 -28.57
C LEU A 833 43.35 10.59 -29.05
N THR A 834 42.27 11.31 -28.73
CA THR A 834 42.15 12.75 -29.02
C THR A 834 43.08 13.58 -28.15
N GLY A 835 43.25 13.22 -26.88
CA GLY A 835 44.26 13.81 -25.98
C GLY A 835 45.69 13.65 -26.51
N ILE A 836 46.08 12.44 -26.91
CA ILE A 836 47.39 12.13 -27.51
C ILE A 836 47.55 12.90 -28.83
N SER A 837 46.51 12.96 -29.67
CA SER A 837 46.54 13.69 -30.94
C SER A 837 46.72 15.20 -30.72
N CYS A 838 46.02 15.80 -29.76
CA CYS A 838 46.16 17.20 -29.37
C CYS A 838 47.58 17.51 -28.84
N ILE A 839 48.14 16.62 -28.02
CA ILE A 839 49.53 16.75 -27.54
C ILE A 839 50.52 16.66 -28.71
N ALA A 840 50.34 15.73 -29.63
CA ALA A 840 51.19 15.58 -30.82
C ALA A 840 51.13 16.82 -31.72
N ILE A 841 49.93 17.38 -31.96
CA ILE A 841 49.73 18.63 -32.72
C ILE A 841 50.42 19.80 -32.02
N PHE A 842 50.31 19.91 -30.69
CA PHE A 842 50.97 20.95 -29.91
C PHE A 842 52.50 20.85 -30.00
N PHE A 843 53.06 19.66 -29.88
CA PHE A 843 54.51 19.42 -30.06
C PHE A 843 54.97 19.73 -31.49
N PHE A 844 54.18 19.37 -32.51
CA PHE A 844 54.51 19.67 -33.90
C PHE A 844 54.46 21.18 -34.19
N ALA A 845 53.45 21.88 -33.67
CA ALA A 845 53.32 23.33 -33.82
C ALA A 845 54.47 24.08 -33.11
N THR A 846 54.83 23.68 -31.90
CA THR A 846 55.96 24.27 -31.16
C THR A 846 57.31 23.98 -31.82
N TYR A 847 57.52 22.77 -32.35
CA TYR A 847 58.70 22.41 -33.13
C TYR A 847 58.80 23.23 -34.44
N SER A 848 57.70 23.37 -35.18
CA SER A 848 57.61 24.18 -36.40
C SER A 848 57.93 25.66 -36.14
N LEU A 849 57.41 26.23 -35.05
CA LEU A 849 57.67 27.61 -34.64
C LEU A 849 59.13 27.82 -34.21
N LYS A 850 59.73 26.86 -33.49
CA LYS A 850 61.17 26.89 -33.16
C LYS A 850 62.04 26.79 -34.41
N ARG A 851 61.69 25.95 -35.39
CA ARG A 851 62.42 25.82 -36.66
C ARG A 851 62.32 27.08 -37.53
N LYS A 852 61.16 27.74 -37.56
CA LYS A 852 60.98 29.05 -38.24
C LYS A 852 61.78 30.17 -37.54
N LYS A 853 61.85 30.19 -36.22
CA LYS A 853 62.70 31.14 -35.47
C LYS A 853 64.19 30.89 -35.69
N SER A 854 64.64 29.63 -35.72
CA SER A 854 66.02 29.25 -36.01
C SER A 854 66.44 29.65 -37.44
N LYS A 855 65.61 29.40 -38.47
CA LYS A 855 65.89 29.87 -39.83
C LYS A 855 66.00 31.40 -39.94
N ARG A 856 65.12 32.15 -39.26
CA ARG A 856 65.18 33.62 -39.23
C ARG A 856 66.38 34.18 -38.45
N LEU A 857 66.98 33.41 -37.55
CA LEU A 857 68.20 33.80 -36.85
C LEU A 857 69.45 33.58 -37.73
N VAL A 858 69.46 32.51 -38.53
CA VAL A 858 70.54 32.19 -39.48
C VAL A 858 70.50 33.10 -40.72
N GLU A 859 69.35 33.65 -41.10
CA GLU A 859 69.25 34.70 -42.14
C GLU A 859 69.59 36.11 -41.63
N ARG A 860 69.81 36.30 -40.32
CA ARG A 860 70.14 37.59 -39.69
C ARG A 860 71.60 37.71 -39.23
N VAL A 861 72.36 36.62 -39.27
CA VAL A 861 73.81 36.55 -39.06
C VAL A 861 74.46 36.38 -40.42
#